data_AF-A0A973B2Y5-F1
#
_entry.id   AF-A0A973B2Y5-F1
#
_cell.length_a   1.000
_cell.length_b   1.000
_cell.length_c   1.000
_cell.angle_alpha   90.00
_cell.angle_beta   90.00
_cell.angle_gamma   90.00
#
_symmetry.space_group_name_H-M   'P 1'
#
loop_
_entity.id
_entity.type
_entity.pdbx_description
1 polymer ?
#
loop_
_entity_poly.entity_id
_entity_poly.type
_entity_poly.pdbx_seq_one_letter_code
_entity_poly.pdbx_strand_id
1 'polypeptide(L)'
;MTDSVATGKEPLQSDVIHAGATVALGVSAVVTFVPSFFLLWLGRDVHGWQEWAISLVALGLWCVGLGPPLRTVRPAVSTLATALVLLSPLMISPLGGPGWVLVTTTAVAIIVGAVFSMPTWAAIVVTCLIAALDGCVRLSAPPSAAFVDSDLMHGLIGPLLDILTGFGLIMAQREWVRLTRDGDRLTMELRRAEEAERHELSIFTARAAVERRIHETVLNTLSAISMGMPSTSAAAARETCRHDLDQIGRGGAFAEDVHVSVVIEQALASLAGAGLNCGVVIECDPRLSHPIANAVCDAVVEALRNVERHSGQNSATIHISLADYLIIEIRDDGVGFTQISDGRFGTRDAIRAAMAGVGATSLITSGRGQGTTVTLSLPSSALNALANPEPPLLGRLVDGSQRSRIGMLSTSVFLLISSWAIAEQLPFGRLAFVAIITSVIINVVLCFAWNSRARMPLVSFDVAVIVCSFGFVASSAPGCSNVSGISWLISGMSGGGTLLVLTSSRRLAIQLGSILVITLLSLELALAVPASCQIQPLAATFINACYMASIIYVFIWIDRNFDAQRQQAADIWQMILNDQSRLDHQVATRESWGLLGPSARDLLEGVADGSLAVDDPRVRVSAGTIATAIRGRMGLGAAATPGIDSPFNELLTRLSPIAARLRTTIDGDEITQLMRSDPYPPELIAVIEMLMVHCVEAGHLVPEGVSVRALADEEEDELIIIFPSDNLVMTDVLIEDCWVEVLASEHKDGKTRVSVRRPQACRPRA
;
A
#
# COMPACT_ATOMS: atom_id res chain seq x y z
N MET A 1 22.99 2.52 -2.75
CA MET A 1 21.81 1.88 -2.12
C MET A 1 21.56 0.45 -2.62
N THR A 2 22.41 -0.06 -3.52
CA THR A 2 22.25 -1.34 -4.24
C THR A 2 22.74 -2.58 -3.49
N ASP A 3 23.52 -2.45 -2.41
CA ASP A 3 24.07 -3.61 -1.68
C ASP A 3 23.15 -4.19 -0.59
N SER A 4 22.02 -3.56 -0.27
CA SER A 4 21.12 -4.08 0.79
C SER A 4 20.20 -5.21 0.34
N VAL A 5 19.93 -5.31 -0.97
CA VAL A 5 18.98 -6.30 -1.52
C VAL A 5 19.58 -7.71 -1.57
N ALA A 6 20.90 -7.85 -1.62
CA ALA A 6 21.57 -9.14 -1.80
C ALA A 6 21.75 -9.97 -0.51
N THR A 7 21.43 -9.45 0.68
CA THR A 7 21.82 -10.11 1.94
C THR A 7 20.68 -10.77 2.73
N GLY A 8 19.43 -10.72 2.27
CA GLY A 8 18.31 -11.41 2.94
C GLY A 8 18.11 -11.01 4.42
N LYS A 9 18.73 -9.93 4.88
CA LYS A 9 18.51 -9.38 6.22
C LYS A 9 17.30 -8.47 6.18
N GLU A 10 16.29 -8.76 6.98
CA GLU A 10 15.17 -7.86 7.29
C GLU A 10 15.73 -6.50 7.78
N PRO A 11 15.76 -5.43 6.95
CA PRO A 11 16.57 -4.24 7.27
C PRO A 11 15.91 -3.27 8.25
N LEU A 12 14.59 -3.38 8.48
CA LEU A 12 13.83 -2.41 9.29
C LEU A 12 13.46 -2.94 10.69
N GLN A 13 13.41 -4.26 10.85
CA GLN A 13 12.80 -4.89 12.03
C GLN A 13 13.72 -4.89 13.26
N SER A 14 15.04 -4.96 13.06
CA SER A 14 16.02 -4.95 14.16
C SER A 14 16.13 -3.59 14.83
N ASP A 15 15.99 -2.50 14.06
CA ASP A 15 16.46 -1.19 14.50
C ASP A 15 15.52 -0.54 15.52
N VAL A 16 14.20 -0.66 15.35
CA VAL A 16 13.22 -0.19 16.35
C VAL A 16 13.38 -0.94 17.67
N ILE A 17 13.49 -2.27 17.60
CA ILE A 17 13.58 -3.11 18.80
C ILE A 17 14.90 -2.82 19.53
N HIS A 18 16.01 -2.70 18.79
CA HIS A 18 17.31 -2.33 19.37
C HIS A 18 17.36 -0.90 19.91
N ALA A 19 16.70 0.05 19.24
CA ALA A 19 16.59 1.42 19.71
C ALA A 19 15.74 1.48 21.00
N GLY A 20 14.60 0.78 21.04
CA GLY A 20 13.76 0.64 22.23
C GLY A 20 14.51 0.00 23.40
N ALA A 21 15.30 -1.05 23.15
CA ALA A 21 16.17 -1.67 24.15
C ALA A 21 17.22 -0.67 24.69
N THR A 22 17.80 0.16 23.83
CA THR A 22 18.79 1.17 24.24
C THR A 22 18.15 2.27 25.09
N VAL A 23 16.95 2.72 24.72
CA VAL A 23 16.18 3.70 25.50
C VAL A 23 15.79 3.13 26.87
N ALA A 24 15.33 1.88 26.94
CA ALA A 24 14.99 1.21 28.21
C ALA A 24 16.20 1.10 29.15
N LEU A 25 17.39 0.79 28.61
CA LEU A 25 18.64 0.79 29.38
C LEU A 25 19.00 2.19 29.87
N GLY A 26 18.85 3.21 29.02
CA GLY A 26 19.09 4.62 29.40
C GLY A 26 18.18 5.09 30.55
N VAL A 27 16.88 4.76 30.47
CA VAL A 27 15.92 5.04 31.53
C VAL A 27 16.26 4.30 32.82
N SER A 28 16.63 3.02 32.73
CA SER A 28 17.08 2.22 33.87
C SER A 28 18.25 2.88 34.61
N ALA A 29 19.22 3.44 33.88
CA ALA A 29 20.33 4.18 34.48
C ALA A 29 19.88 5.48 35.16
N VAL A 30 19.01 6.27 34.52
CA VAL A 30 18.50 7.52 35.13
C VAL A 30 17.78 7.23 36.43
N VAL A 31 16.90 6.22 36.45
CA VAL A 31 16.13 5.82 37.64
C VAL A 31 17.02 5.23 38.74
N THR A 32 18.15 4.62 38.39
CA THR A 32 19.08 4.03 39.38
C THR A 32 20.06 5.06 39.93
N PHE A 33 20.81 5.75 39.06
CA PHE A 33 21.96 6.55 39.46
C PHE A 33 21.55 7.93 39.98
N VAL A 34 20.57 8.61 39.36
CA VAL A 34 20.20 9.97 39.78
C VAL A 34 19.68 9.99 41.22
N PRO A 35 18.74 9.12 41.63
CA PRO A 35 18.32 9.07 43.03
C PRO A 35 19.43 8.63 43.98
N SER A 36 20.28 7.67 43.58
CA SER A 36 21.40 7.20 44.42
C SER A 36 22.41 8.32 44.70
N PHE A 37 22.81 9.09 43.69
CA PHE A 37 23.70 10.24 43.89
C PHE A 37 23.06 11.36 44.71
N PHE A 38 21.76 11.60 44.52
CA PHE A 38 21.02 12.58 45.32
C PHE A 38 21.01 12.20 46.82
N LEU A 39 20.75 10.92 47.14
CA LEU A 39 20.78 10.42 48.51
C LEU A 39 22.19 10.45 49.10
N LEU A 40 23.21 10.06 48.33
CA LEU A 40 24.61 10.18 48.75
C LEU A 40 25.00 11.62 49.06
N TRP A 41 24.50 12.58 48.27
CA TRP A 41 24.76 14.00 48.49
C TRP A 41 24.04 14.54 49.73
N LEU A 42 22.79 14.14 49.96
CA LEU A 42 22.03 14.50 51.16
C LEU A 42 22.67 13.92 52.43
N GLY A 43 23.17 12.69 52.38
CA GLY A 43 23.81 11.99 53.49
C GLY A 43 25.34 12.12 53.53
N ARG A 44 25.93 13.11 52.84
CA ARG A 44 27.39 13.21 52.65
C ARG A 44 28.22 13.23 53.93
N ASP A 45 27.63 13.66 55.04
CA ASP A 45 28.30 13.74 56.34
C ASP A 45 28.30 12.38 57.09
N VAL A 46 27.50 11.42 56.61
CA VAL A 46 27.28 10.09 57.23
C VAL A 46 27.84 8.96 56.35
N HIS A 47 27.86 9.15 55.02
CA HIS A 47 28.36 8.16 54.07
C HIS A 47 29.88 8.18 53.94
N GLY A 48 30.48 6.99 53.83
CA GLY A 48 31.89 6.84 53.50
C GLY A 48 32.20 7.15 52.03
N TRP A 49 33.49 7.16 51.70
CA TRP A 49 33.94 7.29 50.31
C TRP A 49 33.66 6.02 49.48
N GLN A 50 33.44 4.88 50.13
CA GLN A 50 33.24 3.59 49.50
C GLN A 50 31.92 3.54 48.71
N GLU A 51 30.87 4.13 49.26
CA GLU A 51 29.54 4.24 48.65
C GLU A 51 29.57 5.08 47.36
N TRP A 52 30.30 6.20 47.39
CA TRP A 52 30.57 7.03 46.21
C TRP A 52 31.38 6.26 45.16
N ALA A 53 32.44 5.56 45.58
CA ALA A 53 33.29 4.79 44.69
C ALA A 53 32.51 3.69 43.96
N ILE A 54 31.65 2.93 44.67
CA ILE A 54 30.81 1.91 44.03
C ILE A 54 29.86 2.52 43.00
N SER A 55 29.17 3.62 43.35
CA SER A 55 28.24 4.30 42.44
C SER A 55 28.93 4.80 41.17
N LEU A 56 30.13 5.39 41.32
CA LEU A 56 30.92 5.89 40.20
C LEU A 56 31.49 4.76 39.33
N VAL A 57 31.97 3.68 39.94
CA VAL A 57 32.44 2.48 39.21
C VAL A 57 31.29 1.82 38.46
N ALA A 58 30.14 1.65 39.09
CA ALA A 58 28.94 1.11 38.45
C ALA A 58 28.48 1.99 37.29
N LEU A 59 28.45 3.32 37.45
CA LEU A 59 28.13 4.25 36.37
C LEU A 59 29.16 4.15 35.23
N GLY A 60 30.45 4.08 35.57
CA GLY A 60 31.53 3.91 34.59
C GLY A 60 31.39 2.62 33.77
N LEU A 61 31.16 1.49 34.44
CA LEU A 61 30.90 0.19 33.80
C LEU A 61 29.65 0.25 32.91
N TRP A 62 28.59 0.91 33.38
CA TRP A 62 27.37 1.10 32.60
C TRP A 62 27.62 1.93 31.34
N CYS A 63 28.35 3.05 31.43
CA CYS A 63 28.73 3.90 30.31
C CYS A 63 29.63 3.17 29.31
N VAL A 64 30.59 2.35 29.80
CA VAL A 64 31.43 1.50 28.94
C VAL A 64 30.56 0.50 28.16
N GLY A 65 29.52 -0.07 28.79
CA GLY A 65 28.55 -0.95 28.14
C GLY A 65 27.82 -0.31 26.96
N LEU A 66 27.66 1.02 26.92
CA LEU A 66 27.09 1.73 25.76
C LEU A 66 28.05 1.82 24.57
N GLY A 67 29.34 1.54 24.75
CA GLY A 67 30.36 1.63 23.71
C GLY A 67 30.08 0.75 22.48
N PRO A 68 30.55 1.14 21.29
CA PRO A 68 30.45 0.32 20.07
C PRO A 68 30.95 -1.12 20.19
N PRO A 69 32.10 -1.42 20.88
CA PRO A 69 32.64 -2.79 20.90
C PRO A 69 31.80 -3.75 21.75
N LEU A 70 30.95 -3.25 22.65
CA LEU A 70 30.12 -4.06 23.53
C LEU A 70 28.65 -4.13 23.08
N ARG A 71 28.31 -3.68 21.87
CA ARG A 71 26.91 -3.64 21.38
C ARG A 71 26.15 -4.96 21.56
N THR A 72 26.81 -6.10 21.37
CA THR A 72 26.19 -7.44 21.48
C THR A 72 25.96 -7.89 22.92
N VAL A 73 26.79 -7.45 23.86
CA VAL A 73 26.72 -7.81 25.30
C VAL A 73 26.26 -6.65 26.19
N ARG A 74 25.97 -5.48 25.61
CA ARG A 74 25.52 -4.27 26.28
C ARG A 74 24.41 -4.54 27.30
N PRO A 75 23.33 -5.28 26.97
CA PRO A 75 22.28 -5.60 27.94
C PRO A 75 22.83 -6.24 29.22
N ALA A 76 23.73 -7.22 29.08
CA ALA A 76 24.31 -7.94 30.20
C ALA A 76 25.25 -7.05 31.00
N VAL A 77 26.11 -6.27 30.34
CA VAL A 77 27.05 -5.35 31.01
C VAL A 77 26.29 -4.27 31.79
N SER A 78 25.29 -3.64 31.17
CA SER A 78 24.48 -2.61 31.82
C SER A 78 23.67 -3.16 33.00
N THR A 79 23.09 -4.35 32.87
CA THR A 79 22.34 -5.05 33.94
C THR A 79 23.26 -5.44 35.10
N LEU A 80 24.45 -5.95 34.81
CA LEU A 80 25.44 -6.31 35.83
C LEU A 80 25.95 -5.06 36.56
N ALA A 81 26.18 -3.96 35.84
CA ALA A 81 26.63 -2.70 36.41
C ALA A 81 25.61 -2.10 37.38
N THR A 82 24.32 -2.13 37.05
CA THR A 82 23.25 -1.69 37.98
C THR A 82 23.02 -2.69 39.11
N ALA A 83 23.14 -4.00 38.86
CA ALA A 83 23.09 -5.03 39.92
C ALA A 83 24.24 -4.89 40.94
N LEU A 84 25.40 -4.38 40.54
CA LEU A 84 26.51 -4.08 41.46
C LEU A 84 26.10 -3.03 42.51
N VAL A 85 25.33 -2.01 42.11
CA VAL A 85 24.78 -1.00 43.03
C VAL A 85 23.83 -1.66 44.02
N LEU A 86 22.96 -2.56 43.54
CA LEU A 86 21.99 -3.30 44.34
C LEU A 86 22.65 -4.26 45.35
N LEU A 87 23.79 -4.86 44.98
CA LEU A 87 24.56 -5.80 45.81
C LEU A 87 25.41 -5.08 46.87
N SER A 88 25.68 -3.78 46.67
CA SER A 88 26.59 -3.00 47.52
C SER A 88 26.24 -3.00 49.03
N PRO A 89 24.96 -2.98 49.46
CA PRO A 89 24.61 -2.99 50.88
C PRO A 89 24.97 -4.29 51.62
N LEU A 90 25.19 -5.39 50.89
CA LEU A 90 25.66 -6.65 51.49
C LEU A 90 27.19 -6.68 51.66
N MET A 91 27.90 -5.84 50.92
CA MET A 91 29.37 -5.84 50.87
C MET A 91 29.96 -4.79 51.82
N ILE A 92 29.23 -3.71 52.09
CA ILE A 92 29.65 -2.63 52.98
C ILE A 92 28.74 -2.63 54.19
N SER A 93 29.32 -2.71 55.39
CA SER A 93 28.57 -2.55 56.64
C SER A 93 27.96 -1.15 56.70
N PRO A 94 26.62 -1.01 56.81
CA PRO A 94 25.99 0.31 56.84
C PRO A 94 26.38 1.06 58.12
N LEU A 95 27.12 2.17 57.96
CA LEU A 95 27.45 3.11 59.03
C LEU A 95 26.22 3.96 59.35
N GLY A 96 25.25 3.41 60.10
CA GLY A 96 24.21 4.13 60.86
C GLY A 96 23.36 5.24 60.18
N GLY A 97 23.47 5.47 58.88
CA GLY A 97 22.82 6.54 58.12
C GLY A 97 21.67 6.08 57.22
N PRO A 98 20.93 7.03 56.61
CA PRO A 98 19.88 6.73 55.64
C PRO A 98 20.44 5.89 54.48
N GLY A 99 19.79 4.80 54.09
CA GLY A 99 20.25 3.97 52.98
C GLY A 99 20.38 4.78 51.68
N TRP A 100 21.56 4.75 51.05
CA TRP A 100 21.85 5.49 49.81
C TRP A 100 21.45 4.71 48.54
N VAL A 101 21.13 3.42 48.69
CA VAL A 101 20.59 2.55 47.63
C VAL A 101 19.10 2.29 47.87
N LEU A 102 18.31 2.52 46.84
CA LEU A 102 16.88 2.25 46.84
C LEU A 102 16.63 0.86 46.29
N VAL A 103 16.74 -0.14 47.15
CA VAL A 103 16.85 -1.56 46.77
C VAL A 103 15.77 -1.98 45.76
N THR A 104 14.49 -1.80 46.08
CA THR A 104 13.38 -2.22 45.20
C THR A 104 13.23 -1.35 43.95
N THR A 105 13.44 -0.03 44.03
CA THR A 105 13.37 0.83 42.82
C THR A 105 14.48 0.49 41.83
N THR A 106 15.70 0.28 42.34
CA THR A 106 16.86 -0.16 41.56
C THR A 106 16.60 -1.54 40.96
N ALA A 107 16.00 -2.46 41.73
CA ALA A 107 15.60 -3.78 41.25
C ALA A 107 14.61 -3.69 40.08
N VAL A 108 13.53 -2.89 40.20
CA VAL A 108 12.59 -2.62 39.11
C VAL A 108 13.27 -2.00 37.89
N ALA A 109 14.20 -1.05 38.08
CA ALA A 109 14.94 -0.45 36.98
C ALA A 109 15.80 -1.48 36.24
N ILE A 110 16.44 -2.40 36.95
CA ILE A 110 17.19 -3.52 36.36
C ILE A 110 16.26 -4.42 35.54
N ILE A 111 15.08 -4.75 36.09
CA ILE A 111 14.07 -5.58 35.43
C ILE A 111 13.57 -4.90 34.14
N VAL A 112 13.26 -3.61 34.16
CA VAL A 112 12.89 -2.84 32.94
C VAL A 112 14.00 -2.94 31.89
N GLY A 113 15.25 -2.71 32.28
CA GLY A 113 16.40 -2.85 31.38
C GLY A 113 16.47 -4.25 30.76
N ALA A 114 16.38 -5.29 31.57
CA ALA A 114 16.49 -6.68 31.12
C ALA A 114 15.32 -7.10 30.22
N VAL A 115 14.07 -6.79 30.58
CA VAL A 115 12.87 -7.20 29.82
C VAL A 115 12.88 -6.67 28.40
N PHE A 116 13.31 -5.42 28.19
CA PHE A 116 13.31 -4.79 26.87
C PHE A 116 14.58 -5.06 26.06
N SER A 117 15.65 -5.57 26.67
CA SER A 117 16.96 -5.74 26.00
C SER A 117 17.45 -7.19 25.92
N MET A 118 16.82 -8.13 26.62
CA MET A 118 17.19 -9.54 26.65
C MET A 118 16.06 -10.44 26.13
N PRO A 119 16.36 -11.68 25.71
CA PRO A 119 15.32 -12.66 25.42
C PRO A 119 14.48 -12.97 26.66
N THR A 120 13.20 -13.30 26.46
CA THR A 120 12.22 -13.46 27.55
C THR A 120 12.68 -14.42 28.66
N TRP A 121 13.35 -15.53 28.30
CA TRP A 121 13.85 -16.47 29.30
C TRP A 121 14.92 -15.85 30.20
N ALA A 122 15.81 -15.04 29.64
CA ALA A 122 16.86 -14.36 30.40
C ALA A 122 16.24 -13.26 31.28
N ALA A 123 15.24 -12.54 30.76
CA ALA A 123 14.50 -11.55 31.55
C ALA A 123 13.77 -12.18 32.76
N ILE A 124 13.19 -13.37 32.61
CA ILE A 124 12.59 -14.13 33.73
C ILE A 124 13.65 -14.47 34.77
N VAL A 125 14.80 -15.02 34.33
CA VAL A 125 15.90 -15.38 35.23
C VAL A 125 16.42 -14.15 35.97
N VAL A 126 16.66 -13.04 35.27
CA VAL A 126 17.08 -11.78 35.88
C VAL A 126 16.04 -11.29 36.88
N THR A 127 14.74 -11.31 36.53
CA THR A 127 13.67 -10.91 37.45
C THR A 127 13.69 -11.73 38.75
N CYS A 128 13.80 -13.05 38.65
CA CYS A 128 13.86 -13.92 39.82
C CYS A 128 15.13 -13.70 40.66
N LEU A 129 16.28 -13.55 40.02
CA LEU A 129 17.57 -13.31 40.71
C LEU A 129 17.59 -11.96 41.41
N ILE A 130 17.07 -10.92 40.75
CA ILE A 130 17.04 -9.57 41.30
C ILE A 130 16.03 -9.46 42.45
N ALA A 131 14.85 -10.07 42.32
CA ALA A 131 13.89 -10.18 43.43
C ALA A 131 14.48 -10.92 44.63
N ALA A 132 15.20 -12.02 44.39
CA ALA A 132 15.91 -12.74 45.44
C ALA A 132 17.01 -11.88 46.10
N LEU A 133 17.74 -11.10 45.29
CA LEU A 133 18.77 -10.18 45.79
C LEU A 133 18.17 -9.05 46.62
N ASP A 134 17.06 -8.40 46.20
CA ASP A 134 16.32 -7.41 47.00
C ASP A 134 15.94 -8.00 48.36
N GLY A 135 15.39 -9.22 48.36
CA GLY A 135 15.03 -9.93 49.58
C GLY A 135 16.22 -10.20 50.49
N CYS A 136 17.33 -10.71 49.94
CA CYS A 136 18.56 -10.96 50.69
C CYS A 136 19.14 -9.69 51.31
N VAL A 137 19.17 -8.58 50.55
CA VAL A 137 19.63 -7.27 51.04
C VAL A 137 18.77 -6.83 52.23
N ARG A 138 17.44 -6.92 52.12
CA ARG A 138 16.52 -6.51 53.18
C ARG A 138 16.57 -7.40 54.41
N LEU A 139 16.76 -8.71 54.24
CA LEU A 139 16.85 -9.66 55.35
C LEU A 139 18.21 -9.62 56.07
N SER A 140 19.27 -9.18 55.38
CA SER A 140 20.64 -9.18 55.92
C SER A 140 21.07 -7.83 56.49
N ALA A 141 20.40 -6.73 56.13
CA ALA A 141 20.74 -5.40 56.61
C ALA A 141 20.39 -5.26 58.12
N PRO A 142 21.31 -4.75 58.97
CA PRO A 142 20.99 -4.48 60.36
C PRO A 142 19.86 -3.43 60.46
N PRO A 143 19.00 -3.47 61.50
CA PRO A 143 17.88 -2.53 61.66
C PRO A 143 18.28 -1.05 61.62
N SER A 144 19.55 -0.75 61.91
CA SER A 144 20.16 0.58 61.87
C SER A 144 20.56 1.06 60.48
N ALA A 145 20.40 0.26 59.43
CA ALA A 145 20.43 0.71 58.03
C ALA A 145 19.13 1.46 57.68
N ALA A 146 18.76 2.40 58.55
CA ALA A 146 17.67 3.36 58.57
C ALA A 146 16.24 2.98 58.13
N PHE A 147 15.98 1.93 57.34
CA PHE A 147 14.70 1.76 56.63
C PHE A 147 14.27 0.30 56.45
N VAL A 148 14.71 -0.59 57.34
CA VAL A 148 14.24 -1.98 57.40
C VAL A 148 13.57 -2.19 58.76
N ASP A 149 12.24 -2.11 58.79
CA ASP A 149 11.49 -2.71 59.89
C ASP A 149 11.82 -4.20 59.91
N SER A 150 12.30 -4.71 61.05
CA SER A 150 12.81 -6.07 61.25
C SER A 150 11.75 -7.18 61.16
N ASP A 151 10.62 -6.88 60.53
CA ASP A 151 9.46 -7.74 60.44
C ASP A 151 9.49 -8.45 59.07
N LEU A 152 9.45 -9.79 59.10
CA LEU A 152 9.62 -10.65 57.91
C LEU A 152 8.67 -10.26 56.77
N MET A 153 7.46 -9.79 57.10
CA MET A 153 6.47 -9.34 56.15
C MET A 153 6.89 -8.07 55.39
N HIS A 154 7.54 -7.11 56.04
CA HIS A 154 7.99 -5.86 55.39
C HIS A 154 9.19 -6.09 54.47
N GLY A 155 10.04 -7.08 54.78
CA GLY A 155 11.17 -7.49 53.95
C GLY A 155 10.78 -8.18 52.63
N LEU A 156 9.59 -8.79 52.57
CA LEU A 156 9.11 -9.53 51.39
C LEU A 156 8.30 -8.68 50.39
N ILE A 157 7.83 -7.50 50.80
CA ILE A 157 7.03 -6.60 49.96
C ILE A 157 7.78 -6.16 48.69
N GLY A 158 9.08 -5.85 48.81
CA GLY A 158 9.92 -5.46 47.67
C GLY A 158 10.09 -6.57 46.62
N PRO A 159 10.55 -7.77 47.01
CA PRO A 159 10.67 -8.90 46.09
C PRO A 159 9.35 -9.30 45.41
N LEU A 160 8.22 -9.17 46.11
CA LEU A 160 6.90 -9.40 45.54
C LEU A 160 6.57 -8.37 44.44
N LEU A 161 6.89 -7.09 44.67
CA LEU A 161 6.75 -6.04 43.66
C LEU A 161 7.61 -6.34 42.41
N ASP A 162 8.85 -6.77 42.60
CA ASP A 162 9.76 -7.10 41.50
C ASP A 162 9.20 -8.23 40.62
N ILE A 163 8.67 -9.29 41.23
CA ILE A 163 8.07 -10.42 40.51
C ILE A 163 6.81 -9.98 39.74
N LEU A 164 5.90 -9.26 40.40
CA LEU A 164 4.65 -8.78 39.79
C LEU A 164 4.95 -7.83 38.62
N THR A 165 5.86 -6.87 38.83
CA THR A 165 6.24 -5.88 37.82
C THR A 165 6.97 -6.55 36.65
N GLY A 166 7.91 -7.45 36.92
CA GLY A 166 8.60 -8.21 35.88
C GLY A 166 7.64 -9.05 35.04
N PHE A 167 6.69 -9.74 35.66
CA PHE A 167 5.66 -10.48 34.94
C PHE A 167 4.80 -9.56 34.05
N GLY A 168 4.35 -8.42 34.59
CA GLY A 168 3.57 -7.43 33.84
C GLY A 168 4.32 -6.84 32.65
N LEU A 169 5.59 -6.45 32.85
CA LEU A 169 6.47 -5.92 31.81
C LEU A 169 6.76 -6.97 30.73
N ILE A 170 6.98 -8.24 31.11
CA ILE A 170 7.17 -9.33 30.14
C ILE A 170 5.92 -9.54 29.29
N MET A 171 4.73 -9.49 29.88
CA MET A 171 3.49 -9.58 29.10
C MET A 171 3.35 -8.41 28.11
N ALA A 172 3.60 -7.18 28.56
CA ALA A 172 3.56 -5.99 27.71
C ALA A 172 4.61 -6.05 26.57
N GLN A 173 5.83 -6.49 26.88
CA GLN A 173 6.92 -6.64 25.91
C GLN A 173 6.60 -7.73 24.87
N ARG A 174 6.05 -8.87 25.29
CA ARG A 174 5.67 -9.93 24.34
C ARG A 174 4.55 -9.47 23.41
N GLU A 175 3.61 -8.71 23.92
CA GLU A 175 2.53 -8.16 23.10
C GLU A 175 3.06 -7.09 22.15
N TRP A 176 3.96 -6.22 22.61
CA TRP A 176 4.66 -5.26 21.76
C TRP A 176 5.37 -5.95 20.60
N VAL A 177 6.16 -6.99 20.87
CA VAL A 177 6.86 -7.78 19.84
C VAL A 177 5.89 -8.50 18.91
N ARG A 178 4.73 -8.95 19.38
CA ARG A 178 3.70 -9.56 18.52
C ARG A 178 3.09 -8.52 17.58
N LEU A 179 2.65 -7.39 18.12
CA LEU A 179 1.98 -6.34 17.34
C LEU A 179 2.89 -5.71 16.29
N THR A 180 4.18 -5.53 16.60
CA THR A 180 5.16 -5.11 15.60
C THR A 180 5.30 -6.15 14.49
N ARG A 181 5.46 -7.43 14.85
CA ARG A 181 5.58 -8.52 13.87
C ARG A 181 4.34 -8.68 12.98
N ASP A 182 3.15 -8.59 13.55
CA ASP A 182 1.90 -8.78 12.81
C ASP A 182 1.66 -7.61 11.85
N GLY A 183 1.94 -6.37 12.27
CA GLY A 183 1.89 -5.19 11.40
C GLY A 183 2.88 -5.27 10.24
N ASP A 184 4.11 -5.72 10.52
CA ASP A 184 5.13 -5.88 9.49
C ASP A 184 4.81 -7.01 8.52
N ARG A 185 4.29 -8.15 9.01
CA ARG A 185 3.89 -9.29 8.17
C ARG A 185 2.80 -8.93 7.19
N LEU A 186 1.73 -8.27 7.65
CA LEU A 186 0.65 -7.84 6.77
C LEU A 186 1.18 -6.88 5.69
N THR A 187 2.07 -5.96 6.09
CA THR A 187 2.72 -5.03 5.14
C THR A 187 3.62 -5.77 4.14
N MET A 188 4.38 -6.78 4.58
CA MET A 188 5.23 -7.59 3.71
C MET A 188 4.45 -8.55 2.80
N GLU A 189 3.35 -9.13 3.28
CA GLU A 189 2.49 -10.01 2.49
C GLU A 189 1.74 -9.23 1.41
N LEU A 190 1.23 -8.05 1.72
CA LEU A 190 0.69 -7.12 0.73
C LEU A 190 1.76 -6.78 -0.32
N ARG A 191 2.98 -6.43 0.10
CA ARG A 191 4.10 -6.18 -0.82
C ARG A 191 4.41 -7.37 -1.73
N ARG A 192 4.44 -8.59 -1.19
CA ARG A 192 4.72 -9.80 -1.99
C ARG A 192 3.60 -10.14 -2.95
N ALA A 193 2.35 -9.99 -2.52
CA ALA A 193 1.19 -10.19 -3.39
C ALA A 193 1.20 -9.17 -4.54
N GLU A 194 1.53 -7.92 -4.23
CA GLU A 194 1.59 -6.81 -5.17
C GLU A 194 2.79 -6.91 -6.12
N GLU A 195 3.98 -7.33 -5.66
CA GLU A 195 5.16 -7.60 -6.50
C GLU A 195 4.95 -8.81 -7.42
N ALA A 196 4.34 -9.89 -6.91
CA ALA A 196 4.05 -11.10 -7.68
C ALA A 196 2.96 -10.87 -8.74
N GLU A 197 2.01 -9.98 -8.48
CA GLU A 197 0.96 -9.59 -9.44
C GLU A 197 1.48 -8.60 -10.50
N ARG A 198 2.53 -7.82 -10.22
CA ARG A 198 2.95 -6.69 -11.08
C ARG A 198 3.98 -6.96 -12.17
N HIS A 199 4.92 -7.90 -12.02
CA HIS A 199 6.03 -7.97 -12.99
C HIS A 199 5.72 -8.72 -14.29
N GLU A 200 4.91 -9.77 -14.26
CA GLU A 200 4.55 -10.53 -15.46
C GLU A 200 3.18 -10.16 -16.03
N LEU A 201 2.25 -9.72 -15.17
CA LEU A 201 0.89 -9.38 -15.60
C LEU A 201 0.80 -7.98 -16.23
N SER A 202 1.57 -6.99 -15.77
CA SER A 202 1.43 -5.58 -16.21
C SER A 202 1.80 -5.38 -17.68
N ILE A 203 2.92 -5.93 -18.14
CA ILE A 203 3.37 -5.79 -19.53
C ILE A 203 2.37 -6.48 -20.48
N PHE A 204 1.89 -7.66 -20.11
CA PHE A 204 0.97 -8.43 -20.95
C PHE A 204 -0.43 -7.79 -20.99
N THR A 205 -0.94 -7.32 -19.84
CA THR A 205 -2.25 -6.65 -19.75
C THR A 205 -2.24 -5.24 -20.33
N ALA A 206 -1.18 -4.46 -20.14
CA ALA A 206 -1.02 -3.13 -20.72
C ALA A 206 -0.95 -3.22 -22.25
N ARG A 207 -0.18 -4.16 -22.79
CA ARG A 207 -0.11 -4.41 -24.23
C ARG A 207 -1.45 -4.88 -24.80
N ALA A 208 -2.12 -5.82 -24.14
CA ALA A 208 -3.46 -6.25 -24.53
C ALA A 208 -4.50 -5.12 -24.47
N ALA A 209 -4.39 -4.21 -23.50
CA ALA A 209 -5.26 -3.04 -23.38
C ALA A 209 -4.99 -2.00 -24.48
N VAL A 210 -3.72 -1.78 -24.84
CA VAL A 210 -3.32 -0.94 -25.98
C VAL A 210 -3.85 -1.52 -27.30
N GLU A 211 -3.63 -2.81 -27.54
CA GLU A 211 -4.12 -3.52 -28.74
C GLU A 211 -5.65 -3.46 -28.84
N ARG A 212 -6.36 -3.70 -27.74
CA ARG A 212 -7.82 -3.58 -27.68
C ARG A 212 -8.30 -2.16 -28.00
N ARG A 213 -7.64 -1.14 -27.43
CA ARG A 213 -8.00 0.26 -27.67
C ARG A 213 -7.81 0.65 -29.13
N ILE A 214 -6.66 0.31 -29.73
CA ILE A 214 -6.40 0.54 -31.17
C ILE A 214 -7.44 -0.18 -32.04
N HIS A 215 -7.88 -1.38 -31.63
CA HIS A 215 -8.92 -2.13 -32.32
C HIS A 215 -10.30 -1.47 -32.24
N GLU A 216 -10.72 -1.04 -31.04
CA GLU A 216 -12.04 -0.45 -30.81
C GLU A 216 -12.18 0.97 -31.38
N THR A 217 -11.07 1.72 -31.51
CA THR A 217 -11.09 3.11 -31.99
C THR A 217 -10.56 3.25 -33.42
N VAL A 218 -9.24 3.25 -33.60
CA VAL A 218 -8.59 3.59 -34.88
C VAL A 218 -8.94 2.60 -35.99
N LEU A 219 -8.91 1.30 -35.72
CA LEU A 219 -9.23 0.31 -36.75
C LEU A 219 -10.68 0.42 -37.21
N ASN A 220 -11.61 0.72 -36.31
CA ASN A 220 -13.01 0.95 -36.65
C ASN A 220 -13.16 2.22 -37.49
N THR A 221 -12.51 3.31 -37.12
CA THR A 221 -12.53 4.58 -37.87
C THR A 221 -11.94 4.43 -39.26
N LEU A 222 -10.76 3.81 -39.39
CA LEU A 222 -10.12 3.56 -40.70
C LEU A 222 -10.96 2.62 -41.57
N SER A 223 -11.58 1.61 -40.97
CA SER A 223 -12.48 0.69 -41.69
C SER A 223 -13.73 1.43 -42.20
N ALA A 224 -14.33 2.29 -41.39
CA ALA A 224 -15.47 3.12 -41.80
C ALA A 224 -15.10 4.06 -42.98
N ILE A 225 -13.92 4.68 -42.93
CA ILE A 225 -13.40 5.52 -44.04
C ILE A 225 -13.21 4.67 -45.32
N SER A 226 -12.61 3.48 -45.21
CA SER A 226 -12.37 2.59 -46.36
C SER A 226 -13.67 2.16 -47.07
N MET A 227 -14.71 1.81 -46.28
CA MET A 227 -16.02 1.38 -46.79
C MET A 227 -16.77 2.50 -47.52
N GLY A 228 -16.37 3.76 -47.34
CA GLY A 228 -16.92 4.93 -48.02
C GLY A 228 -18.05 5.54 -47.22
N MET A 229 -17.76 6.71 -46.65
CA MET A 229 -18.76 7.47 -45.88
C MET A 229 -19.41 8.54 -46.77
N PRO A 230 -20.71 8.84 -46.59
CA PRO A 230 -21.37 9.94 -47.29
C PRO A 230 -20.69 11.28 -46.99
N SER A 231 -20.63 12.19 -47.96
CA SER A 231 -20.01 13.52 -47.80
C SER A 231 -20.68 14.38 -46.70
N THR A 232 -21.96 14.12 -46.39
CA THR A 232 -22.67 14.69 -45.23
C THR A 232 -22.12 14.23 -43.87
N SER A 233 -21.34 13.15 -43.83
CA SER A 233 -20.69 12.60 -42.64
C SER A 233 -19.23 13.04 -42.50
N ALA A 234 -18.71 13.89 -43.39
CA ALA A 234 -17.32 14.34 -43.37
C ALA A 234 -16.98 15.05 -42.04
N ALA A 235 -17.86 15.92 -41.54
CA ALA A 235 -17.66 16.61 -40.25
C ALA A 235 -17.59 15.62 -39.06
N ALA A 236 -18.44 14.59 -39.06
CA ALA A 236 -18.42 13.55 -38.04
C ALA A 236 -17.14 12.69 -38.11
N ALA A 237 -16.62 12.45 -39.32
CA ALA A 237 -15.36 11.76 -39.53
C ALA A 237 -14.16 12.55 -38.99
N ARG A 238 -14.09 13.87 -39.23
CA ARG A 238 -13.01 14.71 -38.70
C ARG A 238 -12.98 14.70 -37.18
N GLU A 239 -14.16 14.79 -36.57
CA GLU A 239 -14.29 14.78 -35.11
C GLU A 239 -13.90 13.42 -34.52
N THR A 240 -14.24 12.32 -35.21
CA THR A 240 -13.83 10.97 -34.80
C THR A 240 -12.32 10.79 -34.92
N CYS A 241 -11.69 11.28 -35.99
CA CYS A 241 -10.23 11.24 -36.13
C CYS A 241 -9.50 12.11 -35.10
N ARG A 242 -10.03 13.31 -34.79
CA ARG A 242 -9.51 14.16 -33.69
C ARG A 242 -9.58 13.42 -32.36
N HIS A 243 -10.70 12.78 -32.11
CA HIS A 243 -10.90 12.00 -30.90
C HIS A 243 -9.91 10.85 -30.77
N ASP A 244 -9.73 10.06 -31.82
CA ASP A 244 -8.82 8.92 -31.81
C ASP A 244 -7.36 9.36 -31.61
N LEU A 245 -6.94 10.45 -32.26
CA LEU A 245 -5.62 11.05 -32.07
C LEU A 245 -5.39 11.54 -30.65
N ASP A 246 -6.40 12.16 -30.05
CA ASP A 246 -6.33 12.69 -28.70
C ASP A 246 -6.31 11.54 -27.67
N GLN A 247 -7.12 10.49 -27.85
CA GLN A 247 -7.06 9.29 -27.00
C GLN A 247 -5.70 8.58 -27.06
N ILE A 248 -5.09 8.48 -28.24
CA ILE A 248 -3.78 7.85 -28.43
C ILE A 248 -2.66 8.75 -27.88
N GLY A 249 -2.76 10.06 -28.10
CA GLY A 249 -1.81 11.04 -27.60
C GLY A 249 -1.81 11.16 -26.08
N ARG A 250 -2.96 10.92 -25.44
CA ARG A 250 -3.11 10.96 -23.98
C ARG A 250 -2.53 9.74 -23.27
N GLY A 251 -2.54 8.56 -23.89
CA GLY A 251 -2.00 7.33 -23.31
C GLY A 251 -2.34 7.16 -21.82
N GLY A 252 -3.58 7.37 -21.38
CA GLY A 252 -3.90 7.55 -19.94
C GLY A 252 -3.41 8.90 -19.43
N ALA A 253 -4.21 9.97 -19.54
CA ALA A 253 -3.79 11.36 -19.29
C ALA A 253 -3.08 11.66 -17.94
N PHE A 254 -3.25 10.83 -16.91
CA PHE A 254 -2.66 11.00 -15.59
C PHE A 254 -1.64 9.90 -15.28
N ALA A 255 -0.44 10.33 -14.88
CA ALA A 255 0.66 9.47 -14.43
C ALA A 255 0.81 9.45 -12.89
N GLU A 256 0.13 10.36 -12.20
CA GLU A 256 0.16 10.54 -10.74
C GLU A 256 -1.27 10.66 -10.19
N ASP A 257 -1.40 10.45 -8.89
CA ASP A 257 -2.65 10.66 -8.17
C ASP A 257 -3.02 12.15 -8.17
N VAL A 258 -4.16 12.47 -8.77
CA VAL A 258 -4.61 13.85 -8.99
C VAL A 258 -5.92 14.11 -8.28
N HIS A 259 -6.13 15.37 -7.89
CA HIS A 259 -7.42 15.82 -7.37
C HIS A 259 -8.50 15.70 -8.45
N VAL A 260 -9.72 15.34 -8.04
CA VAL A 260 -10.88 15.25 -8.94
C VAL A 260 -11.07 16.55 -9.73
N SER A 261 -10.84 17.71 -9.10
CA SER A 261 -10.88 19.02 -9.76
C SER A 261 -9.99 19.08 -11.01
N VAL A 262 -8.74 18.63 -10.90
CA VAL A 262 -7.77 18.56 -12.00
C VAL A 262 -8.24 17.60 -13.10
N VAL A 263 -8.86 16.48 -12.71
CA VAL A 263 -9.45 15.53 -13.66
C VAL A 263 -10.56 16.17 -14.48
N ILE A 264 -11.47 16.92 -13.84
CA ILE A 264 -12.56 17.62 -14.52
C ILE A 264 -12.05 18.77 -15.38
N GLU A 265 -11.10 19.57 -14.88
CA GLU A 265 -10.47 20.65 -15.66
C GLU A 265 -9.84 20.12 -16.96
N GLN A 266 -9.11 19.00 -16.87
CA GLN A 266 -8.52 18.35 -18.03
C GLN A 266 -9.59 17.84 -19.00
N ALA A 267 -10.66 17.23 -18.50
CA ALA A 267 -11.78 16.76 -19.32
C ALA A 267 -12.48 17.90 -20.07
N LEU A 268 -12.65 19.05 -19.42
CA LEU A 268 -13.25 20.27 -20.00
C LEU A 268 -12.31 20.93 -21.03
N ALA A 269 -11.02 21.04 -20.73
CA ALA A 269 -10.02 21.59 -21.66
C ALA A 269 -9.98 20.78 -22.97
N SER A 270 -10.21 19.47 -22.86
CA SER A 270 -10.35 18.50 -23.95
C SER A 270 -11.52 18.79 -24.90
N LEU A 271 -12.49 19.60 -24.47
CA LEU A 271 -13.66 20.02 -25.25
C LEU A 271 -13.63 21.51 -25.59
N ALA A 272 -12.49 22.19 -25.39
CA ALA A 272 -12.29 23.60 -25.72
C ALA A 272 -12.35 23.81 -27.24
N GLY A 273 -13.56 24.01 -27.76
CA GLY A 273 -13.85 24.15 -29.20
C GLY A 273 -15.26 23.70 -29.57
N ALA A 274 -15.89 22.85 -28.75
CA ALA A 274 -17.23 22.31 -28.93
C ALA A 274 -18.37 23.33 -28.65
N GLY A 275 -18.06 24.49 -28.07
CA GLY A 275 -19.08 25.51 -27.74
C GLY A 275 -20.02 25.14 -26.58
N LEU A 276 -19.64 24.13 -25.77
CA LEU A 276 -20.39 23.64 -24.61
C LEU A 276 -20.05 24.47 -23.35
N ASN A 277 -21.07 25.02 -22.67
CA ASN A 277 -20.91 25.74 -21.41
C ASN A 277 -21.17 24.82 -20.22
N CYS A 278 -20.14 24.50 -19.45
CA CYS A 278 -20.26 23.58 -18.31
C CYS A 278 -20.16 24.32 -16.98
N GLY A 279 -21.20 24.23 -16.14
CA GLY A 279 -21.13 24.62 -14.74
C GLY A 279 -20.55 23.50 -13.89
N VAL A 280 -19.55 23.78 -13.05
CA VAL A 280 -18.94 22.78 -12.15
C VAL A 280 -19.18 23.17 -10.70
N VAL A 281 -19.72 22.24 -9.91
CA VAL A 281 -19.93 22.38 -8.47
C VAL A 281 -19.18 21.26 -7.76
N ILE A 282 -18.21 21.66 -6.92
CA ILE A 282 -17.34 20.72 -6.19
C ILE A 282 -17.61 20.89 -4.69
N GLU A 283 -18.30 19.93 -4.08
CA GLU A 283 -18.50 19.90 -2.62
C GLU A 283 -17.27 19.31 -1.90
N CYS A 284 -16.53 18.43 -2.60
CA CYS A 284 -15.34 17.75 -2.10
C CYS A 284 -14.32 17.50 -3.23
N ASP A 285 -13.04 17.54 -2.90
CA ASP A 285 -11.96 17.36 -3.89
C ASP A 285 -10.93 16.30 -3.46
N PRO A 286 -11.32 15.00 -3.42
CA PRO A 286 -10.40 13.93 -3.03
C PRO A 286 -9.35 13.66 -4.13
N ARG A 287 -8.23 13.02 -3.76
CA ARG A 287 -7.26 12.52 -4.73
C ARG A 287 -7.73 11.17 -5.28
N LEU A 288 -7.68 11.02 -6.60
CA LEU A 288 -7.94 9.79 -7.31
C LEU A 288 -6.62 9.15 -7.71
N SER A 289 -6.54 7.82 -7.61
CA SER A 289 -5.40 7.09 -8.16
C SER A 289 -5.35 7.25 -9.68
N HIS A 290 -4.16 7.26 -10.28
CA HIS A 290 -4.04 7.48 -11.72
C HIS A 290 -4.94 6.58 -12.62
N PRO A 291 -5.21 5.28 -12.34
CA PRO A 291 -6.11 4.48 -13.17
C PRO A 291 -7.57 4.95 -13.03
N ILE A 292 -7.96 5.32 -11.81
CA ILE A 292 -9.28 5.86 -11.50
C ILE A 292 -9.44 7.25 -12.13
N ALA A 293 -8.45 8.12 -12.00
CA ALA A 293 -8.42 9.45 -12.60
C ALA A 293 -8.58 9.37 -14.13
N ASN A 294 -7.86 8.45 -14.78
CA ASN A 294 -7.96 8.21 -16.22
C ASN A 294 -9.35 7.69 -16.63
N ALA A 295 -9.88 6.69 -15.92
CA ALA A 295 -11.21 6.14 -16.20
C ALA A 295 -12.33 7.19 -16.01
N VAL A 296 -12.23 8.00 -14.94
CA VAL A 296 -13.15 9.11 -14.67
C VAL A 296 -13.05 10.18 -15.75
N CYS A 297 -11.84 10.56 -16.17
CA CYS A 297 -11.62 11.53 -17.25
C CYS A 297 -12.25 11.06 -18.55
N ASP A 298 -11.96 9.82 -18.97
CA ASP A 298 -12.51 9.24 -20.19
C ASP A 298 -14.06 9.19 -20.13
N ALA A 299 -14.62 8.78 -18.99
CA ALA A 299 -16.07 8.74 -18.77
C ALA A 299 -16.72 10.14 -18.82
N VAL A 300 -16.10 11.16 -18.22
CA VAL A 300 -16.60 12.55 -18.21
C VAL A 300 -16.51 13.15 -19.61
N VAL A 301 -15.40 12.98 -20.32
CA VAL A 301 -15.23 13.45 -21.70
C VAL A 301 -16.30 12.86 -22.60
N GLU A 302 -16.55 11.55 -22.49
CA GLU A 302 -17.57 10.89 -23.30
C GLU A 302 -18.99 11.33 -22.94
N ALA A 303 -19.29 11.51 -21.66
CA ALA A 303 -20.58 12.03 -21.20
C ALA A 303 -20.85 13.44 -21.77
N LEU A 304 -19.87 14.34 -21.71
CA LEU A 304 -20.01 15.71 -22.21
C LEU A 304 -20.13 15.77 -23.75
N ARG A 305 -19.44 14.90 -24.49
CA ARG A 305 -19.64 14.78 -25.95
C ARG A 305 -21.04 14.30 -26.30
N ASN A 306 -21.63 13.42 -25.48
CA ASN A 306 -23.02 13.02 -25.69
C ASN A 306 -23.97 14.21 -25.51
N VAL A 307 -23.68 15.10 -24.56
CA VAL A 307 -24.44 16.34 -24.41
C VAL A 307 -24.34 17.18 -25.68
N GLU A 308 -23.13 17.43 -26.16
CA GLU A 308 -22.89 18.20 -27.39
C GLU A 308 -23.63 17.62 -28.60
N ARG A 309 -23.49 16.31 -28.84
CA ARG A 309 -24.02 15.65 -30.05
C ARG A 309 -25.52 15.39 -30.02
N HIS A 310 -26.11 15.22 -28.83
CA HIS A 310 -27.45 14.65 -28.70
C HIS A 310 -28.42 15.44 -27.82
N SER A 311 -27.96 16.32 -26.93
CA SER A 311 -28.88 17.04 -26.03
C SER A 311 -29.73 18.09 -26.75
N GLY A 312 -29.21 18.65 -27.86
CA GLY A 312 -29.80 19.81 -28.53
C GLY A 312 -29.65 21.13 -27.75
N GLN A 313 -28.84 21.11 -26.68
CA GLN A 313 -28.49 22.24 -25.84
C GLN A 313 -26.96 22.40 -25.78
N ASN A 314 -26.50 23.61 -25.47
CA ASN A 314 -25.06 23.92 -25.34
C ASN A 314 -24.64 24.06 -23.87
N SER A 315 -25.34 23.43 -22.93
CA SER A 315 -25.03 23.56 -21.50
C SER A 315 -25.15 22.25 -20.73
N ALA A 316 -24.22 22.02 -19.81
CA ALA A 316 -24.22 20.90 -18.87
C ALA A 316 -23.82 21.35 -17.46
N THR A 317 -24.18 20.58 -16.43
CA THR A 317 -23.72 20.78 -15.05
C THR A 317 -23.01 19.53 -14.55
N ILE A 318 -21.85 19.72 -13.91
CA ILE A 318 -21.08 18.66 -13.24
C ILE A 318 -21.15 18.91 -11.73
N HIS A 319 -21.63 17.92 -10.99
CA HIS A 319 -21.74 17.97 -9.54
C HIS A 319 -20.89 16.86 -8.89
N ILE A 320 -20.05 17.23 -7.92
CA ILE A 320 -19.15 16.30 -7.23
C ILE A 320 -19.44 16.33 -5.73
N SER A 321 -19.73 15.17 -5.16
CA SER A 321 -20.06 14.99 -3.74
C SER A 321 -19.45 13.71 -3.16
N LEU A 322 -19.21 13.70 -1.84
CA LEU A 322 -18.62 12.56 -1.13
C LEU A 322 -19.44 12.25 0.13
N ALA A 323 -20.01 11.04 0.15
CA ALA A 323 -20.60 10.41 1.33
C ALA A 323 -19.97 9.02 1.53
N ASP A 324 -20.74 7.93 1.41
CA ASP A 324 -20.21 6.57 1.40
C ASP A 324 -19.50 6.20 0.08
N TYR A 325 -19.79 6.98 -0.97
CA TYR A 325 -19.21 6.90 -2.30
C TYR A 325 -18.82 8.32 -2.76
N LEU A 326 -17.79 8.41 -3.59
CA LEU A 326 -17.56 9.62 -4.40
C LEU A 326 -18.50 9.54 -5.60
N ILE A 327 -19.32 10.57 -5.76
CA ILE A 327 -20.34 10.67 -6.80
C ILE A 327 -19.99 11.85 -7.72
N ILE A 328 -19.90 11.57 -9.03
CA ILE A 328 -19.74 12.59 -10.07
C ILE A 328 -20.98 12.51 -10.97
N GLU A 329 -21.81 13.55 -10.95
CA GLU A 329 -23.02 13.64 -11.77
C GLU A 329 -22.83 14.65 -12.89
N ILE A 330 -23.03 14.21 -14.13
CA ILE A 330 -23.09 15.07 -15.31
C ILE A 330 -24.54 15.15 -15.78
N ARG A 331 -25.11 16.35 -15.83
CA ARG A 331 -26.51 16.58 -16.20
C ARG A 331 -26.63 17.57 -17.35
N ASP A 332 -27.46 17.24 -18.33
CA ASP A 332 -27.98 18.18 -19.34
C ASP A 332 -29.51 18.31 -19.22
N ASP A 333 -30.05 19.44 -19.67
CA ASP A 333 -31.50 19.69 -19.73
C ASP A 333 -32.02 19.58 -21.18
N GLY A 334 -31.41 18.68 -21.97
CA GLY A 334 -31.72 18.49 -23.38
C GLY A 334 -32.98 17.69 -23.69
N VAL A 335 -33.10 17.27 -24.95
CA VAL A 335 -34.26 16.54 -25.46
C VAL A 335 -34.48 15.17 -24.81
N GLY A 336 -33.42 14.57 -24.25
CA GLY A 336 -33.44 13.26 -23.59
C GLY A 336 -33.97 12.11 -24.46
N PHE A 337 -33.97 10.89 -23.93
CA PHE A 337 -34.44 9.69 -24.64
C PHE A 337 -35.21 8.73 -23.73
N THR A 338 -36.03 7.85 -24.34
CA THR A 338 -36.93 6.92 -23.63
C THR A 338 -36.76 5.45 -24.04
N GLN A 339 -36.21 5.21 -25.23
CA GLN A 339 -35.79 3.89 -25.69
C GLN A 339 -34.37 3.99 -26.22
N ILE A 340 -33.54 3.04 -25.81
CA ILE A 340 -32.21 2.81 -26.34
C ILE A 340 -32.44 1.95 -27.58
N SER A 341 -32.08 2.43 -28.77
CA SER A 341 -32.13 1.57 -29.96
C SER A 341 -31.05 0.50 -29.84
N ASP A 342 -31.42 -0.78 -30.00
CA ASP A 342 -30.56 -1.97 -29.89
C ASP A 342 -29.48 -2.07 -31.00
N GLY A 343 -29.08 -0.95 -31.62
CA GLY A 343 -28.21 -0.92 -32.80
C GLY A 343 -27.18 0.21 -32.87
N ARG A 344 -26.95 0.98 -31.81
CA ARG A 344 -25.85 1.97 -31.75
C ARG A 344 -24.95 1.71 -30.53
N PHE A 345 -23.95 0.86 -30.76
CA PHE A 345 -23.02 0.23 -29.81
C PHE A 345 -21.98 1.15 -29.12
N GLY A 346 -22.05 2.48 -29.23
CA GLY A 346 -20.88 3.34 -28.93
C GLY A 346 -20.73 3.83 -27.48
N THR A 347 -21.76 4.43 -26.91
CA THR A 347 -21.59 5.40 -25.80
C THR A 347 -21.86 4.84 -24.41
N ARG A 348 -22.85 3.94 -24.27
CA ARG A 348 -23.16 3.29 -22.99
C ARG A 348 -22.07 2.29 -22.59
N ASP A 349 -21.57 1.53 -23.56
CA ASP A 349 -20.56 0.51 -23.32
C ASP A 349 -19.20 1.15 -23.05
N ALA A 350 -18.86 2.29 -23.66
CA ALA A 350 -17.63 3.02 -23.37
C ALA A 350 -17.57 3.55 -21.92
N ILE A 351 -18.60 4.26 -21.45
CA ILE A 351 -18.65 4.79 -20.07
C ILE A 351 -18.74 3.66 -19.05
N ARG A 352 -19.53 2.61 -19.34
CA ARG A 352 -19.67 1.45 -18.45
C ARG A 352 -18.39 0.62 -18.37
N ALA A 353 -17.74 0.36 -19.51
CA ALA A 353 -16.50 -0.42 -19.56
C ALA A 353 -15.34 0.33 -18.87
N ALA A 354 -15.23 1.65 -19.08
CA ALA A 354 -14.22 2.48 -18.41
C ALA A 354 -14.37 2.43 -16.88
N MET A 355 -15.59 2.59 -16.36
CA MET A 355 -15.82 2.59 -14.91
C MET A 355 -15.73 1.17 -14.32
N ALA A 356 -16.25 0.15 -15.01
CA ALA A 356 -16.17 -1.23 -14.55
C ALA A 356 -14.71 -1.73 -14.47
N GLY A 357 -13.84 -1.29 -15.39
CA GLY A 357 -12.41 -1.61 -15.40
C GLY A 357 -11.66 -1.16 -14.14
N VAL A 358 -12.19 -0.19 -13.38
CA VAL A 358 -11.63 0.29 -12.11
C VAL A 358 -12.49 -0.06 -10.89
N GLY A 359 -13.42 -1.02 -11.03
CA GLY A 359 -14.31 -1.44 -9.95
C GLY A 359 -15.35 -0.38 -9.54
N ALA A 360 -15.58 0.63 -10.38
CA ALA A 360 -16.58 1.67 -10.18
C ALA A 360 -17.85 1.38 -10.99
N THR A 361 -18.92 2.11 -10.71
CA THR A 361 -20.22 1.93 -11.38
C THR A 361 -20.66 3.21 -12.09
N SER A 362 -21.42 3.04 -13.18
CA SER A 362 -22.06 4.14 -13.89
C SER A 362 -23.53 3.86 -14.15
N LEU A 363 -24.36 4.89 -13.94
CA LEU A 363 -25.80 4.88 -14.18
C LEU A 363 -26.14 6.04 -15.13
N ILE A 364 -26.91 5.75 -16.17
CA ILE A 364 -27.43 6.76 -17.09
C ILE A 364 -28.95 6.77 -16.96
N THR A 365 -29.50 7.92 -16.58
CA THR A 365 -30.94 8.15 -16.47
C THR A 365 -31.33 9.22 -17.49
N SER A 366 -32.33 8.95 -18.33
CA SER A 366 -32.80 9.90 -19.34
C SER A 366 -34.32 9.78 -19.50
N GLY A 367 -34.96 10.90 -19.88
CA GLY A 367 -36.37 10.94 -20.20
C GLY A 367 -36.63 11.97 -21.30
N ARG A 368 -37.57 11.68 -22.21
CA ARG A 368 -37.94 12.64 -23.27
C ARG A 368 -38.39 13.97 -22.65
N GLY A 369 -37.72 15.05 -23.03
CA GLY A 369 -37.95 16.41 -22.54
C GLY A 369 -37.47 16.65 -21.10
N GLN A 370 -36.75 15.71 -20.48
CA GLN A 370 -36.21 15.85 -19.13
C GLN A 370 -34.66 15.87 -19.09
N GLY A 371 -34.01 15.86 -20.25
CA GLY A 371 -32.56 15.78 -20.34
C GLY A 371 -31.99 14.40 -20.00
N THR A 372 -30.67 14.36 -19.81
CA THR A 372 -29.95 13.14 -19.42
C THR A 372 -29.06 13.42 -18.21
N THR A 373 -28.94 12.44 -17.31
CA THR A 373 -28.05 12.46 -16.16
C THR A 373 -27.18 11.20 -16.17
N VAL A 374 -25.87 11.40 -16.13
CA VAL A 374 -24.85 10.36 -15.99
C VAL A 374 -24.27 10.45 -14.59
N THR A 375 -24.44 9.40 -13.80
CA THR A 375 -23.93 9.30 -12.43
C THR A 375 -22.79 8.28 -12.41
N LEU A 376 -21.59 8.72 -12.01
CA LEU A 376 -20.43 7.87 -11.75
C LEU A 376 -20.30 7.69 -10.24
N SER A 377 -20.13 6.46 -9.76
CA SER A 377 -20.05 6.17 -8.32
C SER A 377 -18.82 5.30 -7.99
N LEU A 378 -17.97 5.82 -7.10
CA LEU A 378 -16.73 5.18 -6.67
C LEU A 378 -16.76 4.85 -5.16
N PRO A 379 -16.40 3.62 -4.74
CA PRO A 379 -16.41 3.24 -3.32
C PRO A 379 -15.42 4.05 -2.48
N SER A 380 -15.84 4.59 -1.34
CA SER A 380 -14.95 5.29 -0.40
C SER A 380 -13.80 4.41 0.12
N SER A 381 -13.98 3.09 0.19
CA SER A 381 -12.92 2.14 0.57
C SER A 381 -11.75 2.11 -0.42
N ALA A 382 -12.00 2.35 -1.71
CA ALA A 382 -10.97 2.44 -2.74
C ALA A 382 -10.19 3.78 -2.66
N LEU A 383 -10.83 4.84 -2.16
CA LEU A 383 -10.19 6.13 -1.86
C LEU A 383 -9.39 6.09 -0.53
N ASN A 384 -9.78 5.21 0.40
CA ASN A 384 -9.26 5.18 1.77
C ASN A 384 -8.06 4.25 2.01
N ALA A 385 -7.73 3.35 1.09
CA ALA A 385 -6.60 2.41 1.24
C ALA A 385 -5.22 3.10 1.27
N LEU A 386 -5.15 4.36 0.80
CA LEU A 386 -3.95 5.20 0.82
C LEU A 386 -3.96 6.26 1.94
N ALA A 387 -5.12 6.53 2.55
CA ALA A 387 -5.35 7.73 3.36
C ALA A 387 -5.42 7.48 4.87
N ASN A 388 -5.50 6.23 5.34
CA ASN A 388 -5.57 5.95 6.77
C ASN A 388 -4.24 5.38 7.28
N PRO A 389 -3.39 6.19 7.93
CA PRO A 389 -2.31 5.63 8.73
C PRO A 389 -2.98 4.76 9.79
N GLU A 390 -2.67 3.46 9.77
CA GLU A 390 -3.02 2.58 10.88
C GLU A 390 -2.70 3.28 12.21
N PRO A 391 -3.52 3.09 13.26
CA PRO A 391 -3.34 3.82 14.49
C PRO A 391 -1.92 3.62 15.04
N PRO A 392 -1.33 4.68 15.64
CA PRO A 392 0.04 4.65 16.11
C PRO A 392 0.26 3.51 17.09
N LEU A 393 1.49 2.99 17.15
CA LEU A 393 1.78 1.71 17.81
C LEU A 393 1.38 1.70 19.29
N LEU A 394 1.53 2.82 20.00
CA LEU A 394 1.09 2.94 21.39
C LEU A 394 -0.44 2.76 21.51
N GLY A 395 -1.19 3.26 20.53
CA GLY A 395 -2.62 3.03 20.40
C GLY A 395 -2.97 1.56 20.19
N ARG A 396 -2.20 0.83 19.38
CA ARG A 396 -2.42 -0.62 19.22
C ARG A 396 -2.08 -1.41 20.47
N LEU A 397 -0.99 -1.04 21.14
CA LEU A 397 -0.53 -1.70 22.36
C LEU A 397 -1.56 -1.56 23.49
N VAL A 398 -2.11 -0.37 23.69
CA VAL A 398 -3.02 -0.07 24.81
C VAL A 398 -4.49 -0.22 24.41
N ASP A 399 -4.93 0.42 23.31
CA ASP A 399 -6.33 0.37 22.85
C ASP A 399 -6.69 -0.99 22.21
N GLY A 400 -5.71 -1.65 21.57
CA GLY A 400 -5.90 -2.91 20.83
C GLY A 400 -5.67 -4.18 21.64
N SER A 401 -4.83 -4.16 22.69
CA SER A 401 -4.51 -5.38 23.45
C SER A 401 -4.96 -5.32 24.91
N GLN A 402 -5.83 -6.27 25.28
CA GLN A 402 -6.22 -6.49 26.66
C GLN A 402 -5.06 -7.03 27.50
N ARG A 403 -4.16 -7.82 26.92
CA ARG A 403 -3.02 -8.43 27.64
C ARG A 403 -2.02 -7.37 28.11
N SER A 404 -1.77 -6.36 27.27
CA SER A 404 -0.94 -5.21 27.64
C SER A 404 -1.53 -4.45 28.83
N ARG A 405 -2.83 -4.16 28.79
CA ARG A 405 -3.56 -3.50 29.90
C ARG A 405 -3.50 -4.30 31.19
N ILE A 406 -3.68 -5.63 31.14
CA ILE A 406 -3.52 -6.52 32.30
C ILE A 406 -2.08 -6.48 32.83
N GLY A 407 -1.07 -6.47 31.94
CA GLY A 407 0.34 -6.34 32.32
C GLY A 407 0.64 -5.04 33.07
N MET A 408 -0.08 -3.96 32.75
CA MET A 408 0.04 -2.68 33.46
C MET A 408 -0.53 -2.76 34.89
N LEU A 409 -1.49 -3.63 35.21
CA LEU A 409 -2.12 -3.73 36.54
C LEU A 409 -1.22 -4.26 37.67
N SER A 410 -0.05 -4.82 37.35
CA SER A 410 0.83 -5.48 38.34
C SER A 410 1.18 -4.60 39.54
N THR A 411 1.37 -3.31 39.30
CA THR A 411 1.69 -2.33 40.35
C THR A 411 0.45 -1.78 41.07
N SER A 412 -0.75 -1.92 40.50
CA SER A 412 -2.02 -1.68 41.23
C SER A 412 -2.26 -2.77 42.28
N VAL A 413 -1.88 -4.01 41.97
CA VAL A 413 -1.89 -5.12 42.94
C VAL A 413 -0.90 -4.84 44.07
N PHE A 414 0.28 -4.30 43.74
CA PHE A 414 1.23 -3.87 44.75
C PHE A 414 0.68 -2.76 45.66
N LEU A 415 0.06 -1.72 45.09
CA LEU A 415 -0.55 -0.64 45.88
C LEU A 415 -1.59 -1.18 46.87
N LEU A 416 -2.37 -2.18 46.46
CA LEU A 416 -3.30 -2.87 47.35
C LEU A 416 -2.58 -3.60 48.49
N ILE A 417 -1.55 -4.39 48.18
CA ILE A 417 -0.77 -5.15 49.18
C ILE A 417 -0.09 -4.20 50.18
N SER A 418 0.53 -3.12 49.71
CA SER A 418 1.25 -2.17 50.59
C SER A 418 0.30 -1.34 51.45
N SER A 419 -0.89 -1.03 50.96
CA SER A 419 -1.89 -0.25 51.70
C SER A 419 -2.48 -0.99 52.92
N TRP A 420 -2.39 -2.32 52.97
CA TRP A 420 -2.84 -3.11 54.12
C TRP A 420 -2.13 -2.68 55.42
N ALA A 421 -0.81 -2.46 55.36
CA ALA A 421 -0.01 -2.06 56.52
C ALA A 421 -0.50 -0.73 57.13
N ILE A 422 -1.01 0.17 56.29
CA ILE A 422 -1.49 1.50 56.68
C ILE A 422 -2.93 1.43 57.21
N ALA A 423 -3.72 0.48 56.73
CA ALA A 423 -5.15 0.36 57.01
C ALA A 423 -5.46 0.19 58.49
N GLU A 424 -4.60 -0.52 59.24
CA GLU A 424 -4.80 -0.81 60.66
C GLU A 424 -4.12 0.20 61.59
N GLN A 425 -3.12 0.93 61.09
CA GLN A 425 -2.26 1.79 61.92
C GLN A 425 -2.73 3.25 62.01
N LEU A 426 -3.60 3.70 61.09
CA LEU A 426 -4.06 5.09 61.00
C LEU A 426 -5.58 5.23 61.24
N PRO A 427 -6.05 6.32 61.89
CA PRO A 427 -7.47 6.59 62.13
C PRO A 427 -8.36 6.54 60.88
N PHE A 428 -7.89 7.09 59.75
CA PHE A 428 -8.58 7.04 58.46
C PHE A 428 -7.95 6.04 57.48
N GLY A 429 -7.05 5.16 57.95
CA GLY A 429 -6.36 4.17 57.13
C GLY A 429 -7.32 3.21 56.43
N ARG A 430 -8.39 2.77 57.12
CA ARG A 430 -9.41 1.89 56.52
C ARG A 430 -10.18 2.55 55.38
N LEU A 431 -10.45 3.86 55.48
CA LEU A 431 -11.11 4.60 54.39
C LEU A 431 -10.17 4.74 53.19
N ALA A 432 -8.90 5.03 53.43
CA ALA A 432 -7.87 5.03 52.38
C ALA A 432 -7.76 3.65 51.70
N PHE A 433 -7.79 2.56 52.48
CA PHE A 433 -7.75 1.19 51.98
C PHE A 433 -8.97 0.85 51.09
N VAL A 434 -10.18 1.23 51.51
CA VAL A 434 -11.41 1.05 50.70
C VAL A 434 -11.34 1.85 49.39
N ALA A 435 -10.82 3.08 49.43
CA ALA A 435 -10.61 3.88 48.23
C ALA A 435 -9.60 3.21 47.28
N ILE A 436 -8.50 2.66 47.80
CA ILE A 436 -7.51 1.92 46.99
C ILE A 436 -8.12 0.66 46.36
N ILE A 437 -8.89 -0.14 47.12
CA ILE A 437 -9.65 -1.27 46.55
C ILE A 437 -10.55 -0.81 45.42
N THR A 438 -11.28 0.29 45.63
CA THR A 438 -12.19 0.86 44.64
C THR A 438 -11.41 1.24 43.37
N SER A 439 -10.24 1.88 43.52
CA SER A 439 -9.37 2.22 42.40
C SER A 439 -8.88 0.99 41.65
N VAL A 440 -8.45 -0.06 42.35
CA VAL A 440 -8.02 -1.32 41.72
C VAL A 440 -9.16 -1.96 40.93
N ILE A 441 -10.38 -1.95 41.47
CA ILE A 441 -11.58 -2.46 40.77
C ILE A 441 -11.84 -1.64 39.50
N ILE A 442 -11.79 -0.31 39.57
CA ILE A 442 -11.98 0.57 38.40
C ILE A 442 -10.92 0.27 37.34
N ASN A 443 -9.66 0.10 37.74
CA ASN A 443 -8.56 -0.23 36.83
C ASN A 443 -8.73 -1.60 36.16
N VAL A 444 -9.23 -2.60 36.90
CA VAL A 444 -9.62 -3.89 36.30
C VAL A 444 -10.75 -3.67 35.30
N VAL A 445 -11.81 -2.93 35.64
CA VAL A 445 -12.92 -2.63 34.71
C VAL A 445 -12.42 -1.92 33.46
N LEU A 446 -11.52 -0.93 33.60
CA LEU A 446 -10.89 -0.23 32.47
C LEU A 446 -10.13 -1.20 31.56
N CYS A 447 -9.49 -2.24 32.09
CA CYS A 447 -8.83 -3.26 31.27
C CYS A 447 -9.78 -4.02 30.35
N PHE A 448 -11.06 -4.18 30.69
CA PHE A 448 -12.05 -4.88 29.85
C PHE A 448 -12.93 -3.90 29.05
N ALA A 449 -13.35 -2.80 29.67
CA ALA A 449 -14.28 -1.81 29.10
C ALA A 449 -13.57 -0.61 28.43
N TRP A 450 -12.30 -0.75 28.06
CA TRP A 450 -11.46 0.35 27.53
C TRP A 450 -12.04 1.06 26.32
N ASN A 451 -12.65 0.32 25.38
CA ASN A 451 -13.24 0.90 24.16
C ASN A 451 -14.70 1.33 24.34
N SER A 452 -15.20 1.35 25.59
CA SER A 452 -16.56 1.80 25.88
C SER A 452 -16.62 3.32 26.08
N ARG A 453 -17.82 3.90 25.92
CA ARG A 453 -18.08 5.31 26.25
C ARG A 453 -17.84 5.64 27.73
N ALA A 454 -17.75 4.63 28.60
CA ALA A 454 -17.50 4.78 30.03
C ALA A 454 -16.02 5.00 30.38
N ARG A 455 -15.08 4.87 29.44
CA ARG A 455 -13.63 5.03 29.68
C ARG A 455 -13.28 6.32 30.40
N MET A 456 -13.62 7.48 29.83
CA MET A 456 -13.23 8.78 30.40
C MET A 456 -13.92 9.07 31.75
N PRO A 457 -15.24 8.81 31.92
CA PRO A 457 -15.88 8.90 33.24
C PRO A 457 -15.22 8.02 34.31
N LEU A 458 -14.87 6.76 33.98
CA LEU A 458 -14.21 5.84 34.91
C LEU A 458 -12.80 6.33 35.27
N VAL A 459 -12.03 6.83 34.31
CA VAL A 459 -10.70 7.43 34.56
C VAL A 459 -10.82 8.65 35.49
N SER A 460 -11.77 9.55 35.24
CA SER A 460 -11.98 10.71 36.12
C SER A 460 -12.40 10.31 37.53
N PHE A 461 -13.24 9.29 37.65
CA PHE A 461 -13.65 8.74 38.95
C PHE A 461 -12.47 8.08 39.67
N ASP A 462 -11.63 7.30 38.98
CA ASP A 462 -10.44 6.68 39.55
C ASP A 462 -9.46 7.72 40.11
N VAL A 463 -9.19 8.79 39.35
CA VAL A 463 -8.34 9.90 39.80
C VAL A 463 -8.90 10.54 41.06
N ALA A 464 -10.21 10.78 41.13
CA ALA A 464 -10.83 11.34 42.33
C ALA A 464 -10.69 10.39 43.53
N VAL A 465 -10.89 9.09 43.33
CA VAL A 465 -10.73 8.06 44.38
C VAL A 465 -9.29 8.02 44.90
N ILE A 466 -8.29 8.08 44.02
CA ILE A 466 -6.87 8.14 44.39
C ILE A 466 -6.57 9.42 45.17
N VAL A 467 -7.04 10.59 44.71
CA VAL A 467 -6.85 11.86 45.44
C VAL A 467 -7.45 11.77 46.85
N CYS A 468 -8.66 11.21 46.98
CA CYS A 468 -9.32 11.02 48.27
C CYS A 468 -8.54 10.07 49.19
N SER A 469 -7.99 8.96 48.67
CA SER A 469 -7.19 8.04 49.49
C SER A 469 -5.99 8.74 50.11
N PHE A 470 -5.32 9.61 49.34
CA PHE A 470 -4.18 10.40 49.83
C PHE A 470 -4.59 11.43 50.88
N GLY A 471 -5.71 12.13 50.65
CA GLY A 471 -6.26 13.06 51.63
C GLY A 471 -6.57 12.39 52.98
N PHE A 472 -7.10 11.16 52.99
CA PHE A 472 -7.35 10.41 54.23
C PHE A 472 -6.07 10.05 54.99
N VAL A 473 -5.02 9.59 54.29
CA VAL A 473 -3.74 9.24 54.93
C VAL A 473 -3.05 10.50 55.46
N ALA A 474 -3.00 11.59 54.68
CA ALA A 474 -2.41 12.86 55.10
C ALA A 474 -3.13 13.45 56.32
N SER A 475 -4.47 13.38 56.35
CA SER A 475 -5.30 13.87 57.47
C SER A 475 -5.18 13.04 58.76
N SER A 476 -4.54 11.86 58.69
CA SER A 476 -4.36 10.97 59.84
C SER A 476 -3.18 11.37 60.74
N ALA A 477 -2.48 12.47 60.45
CA ALA A 477 -1.30 12.96 61.18
C ALA A 477 -0.26 11.84 61.45
N PRO A 478 0.29 11.23 60.39
CA PRO A 478 1.13 10.04 60.51
C PRO A 478 2.41 10.30 61.32
N GLY A 479 2.64 9.49 62.35
CA GLY A 479 3.90 9.48 63.12
C GLY A 479 5.03 8.71 62.43
N CYS A 480 6.22 8.73 63.04
CA CYS A 480 7.42 8.06 62.51
C CYS A 480 7.32 6.53 62.41
N SER A 481 6.36 5.89 63.09
CA SER A 481 6.09 4.46 62.94
C SER A 481 5.48 4.08 61.59
N ASN A 482 4.87 5.04 60.88
CA ASN A 482 4.12 4.78 59.66
C ASN A 482 4.92 5.10 58.38
N VAL A 483 6.18 5.52 58.52
CA VAL A 483 6.99 6.09 57.43
C VAL A 483 7.22 5.07 56.33
N SER A 484 7.54 3.82 56.68
CA SER A 484 7.68 2.71 55.74
C SER A 484 6.42 2.51 54.91
N GLY A 485 5.24 2.44 55.55
CA GLY A 485 3.96 2.29 54.87
C GLY A 485 3.67 3.45 53.91
N ILE A 486 3.91 4.69 54.34
CA ILE A 486 3.71 5.89 53.52
C ILE A 486 4.63 5.90 52.30
N SER A 487 5.91 5.56 52.46
CA SER A 487 6.84 5.46 51.35
C SER A 487 6.40 4.41 50.33
N TRP A 488 5.91 3.24 50.78
CA TRP A 488 5.36 2.23 49.88
C TRP A 488 4.08 2.66 49.18
N LEU A 489 3.23 3.45 49.85
CA LEU A 489 2.05 4.05 49.25
C LEU A 489 2.43 5.01 48.12
N ILE A 490 3.41 5.90 48.36
CA ILE A 490 3.95 6.84 47.38
C ILE A 490 4.55 6.07 46.18
N SER A 491 5.39 5.06 46.43
CA SER A 491 5.98 4.23 45.37
C SER A 491 4.94 3.38 44.61
N GLY A 492 3.84 2.99 45.25
CA GLY A 492 2.75 2.28 44.60
C GLY A 492 1.97 3.14 43.59
N MET A 493 1.99 4.48 43.75
CA MET A 493 1.33 5.40 42.82
C MET A 493 2.01 5.48 41.45
N SER A 494 3.31 5.20 41.36
CA SER A 494 4.06 5.17 40.10
C SER A 494 3.60 4.07 39.12
N GLY A 495 2.55 3.34 39.45
CA GLY A 495 2.19 2.07 38.84
C GLY A 495 0.95 2.07 37.95
N GLY A 496 0.35 0.88 37.85
CA GLY A 496 -0.59 0.43 36.84
C GLY A 496 -1.85 1.25 36.71
N GLY A 497 -2.41 1.71 37.82
CA GLY A 497 -3.60 2.55 37.82
C GLY A 497 -3.28 3.91 37.20
N THR A 498 -2.23 4.55 37.69
CA THR A 498 -1.70 5.79 37.11
C THR A 498 -1.28 5.62 35.65
N LEU A 499 -0.65 4.51 35.27
CA LEU A 499 -0.23 4.26 33.90
C LEU A 499 -1.42 4.08 32.95
N LEU A 500 -2.49 3.43 33.40
CA LEU A 500 -3.74 3.35 32.63
C LEU A 500 -4.40 4.73 32.51
N VAL A 501 -4.41 5.54 33.58
CA VAL A 501 -4.87 6.93 33.53
C VAL A 501 -4.02 7.77 32.56
N LEU A 502 -2.69 7.66 32.60
CA LEU A 502 -1.77 8.40 31.73
C LEU A 502 -1.90 8.00 30.26
N THR A 503 -2.06 6.70 29.98
CA THR A 503 -2.27 6.18 28.61
C THR A 503 -3.69 6.41 28.10
N SER A 504 -4.62 6.81 28.97
CA SER A 504 -5.99 7.12 28.57
C SER A 504 -6.08 8.35 27.66
N SER A 505 -5.11 9.27 27.74
CA SER A 505 -5.04 10.48 26.93
C SER A 505 -3.70 10.60 26.21
N ARG A 506 -3.73 10.97 24.93
CA ARG A 506 -2.53 11.23 24.12
C ARG A 506 -2.06 12.69 24.16
N ARG A 507 -2.79 13.57 24.86
CA ARG A 507 -2.41 14.98 24.96
C ARG A 507 -1.27 15.12 25.97
N LEU A 508 -0.09 15.53 25.50
CA LEU A 508 1.09 15.75 26.34
C LEU A 508 0.79 16.63 27.57
N ALA A 509 -0.02 17.67 27.40
CA ALA A 509 -0.43 18.55 28.51
C ALA A 509 -1.19 17.81 29.62
N ILE A 510 -2.04 16.83 29.27
CA ILE A 510 -2.76 16.03 30.25
C ILE A 510 -1.80 15.08 30.95
N GLN A 511 -0.90 14.42 30.22
CA GLN A 511 0.07 13.49 30.80
C GLN A 511 1.04 14.21 31.76
N LEU A 512 1.57 15.38 31.38
CA LEU A 512 2.41 16.21 32.24
C LEU A 512 1.63 16.75 33.46
N GLY A 513 0.39 17.17 33.27
CA GLY A 513 -0.49 17.59 34.35
C GLY A 513 -0.75 16.48 35.38
N SER A 514 -0.96 15.24 34.92
CA SER A 514 -1.11 14.07 35.79
C SER A 514 0.15 13.78 36.62
N ILE A 515 1.35 13.87 36.02
CA ILE A 515 2.60 13.77 36.79
C ILE A 515 2.67 14.82 37.87
N LEU A 516 2.37 16.09 37.52
CA LEU A 516 2.42 17.18 38.47
C LEU A 516 1.47 16.92 39.65
N VAL A 517 0.22 16.52 39.38
CA VAL A 517 -0.76 16.19 40.42
C VAL A 517 -0.27 15.06 41.32
N ILE A 518 0.23 13.96 40.75
CA ILE A 518 0.70 12.80 41.52
C ILE A 518 1.94 13.15 42.35
N THR A 519 2.84 13.96 41.80
CA THR A 519 4.03 14.44 42.51
C THR A 519 3.64 15.36 43.67
N LEU A 520 2.66 16.24 43.47
CA LEU A 520 2.13 17.11 44.54
C LEU A 520 1.44 16.32 45.64
N LEU A 521 0.62 15.32 45.30
CA LEU A 521 0.00 14.42 46.29
C LEU A 521 1.05 13.62 47.08
N SER A 522 2.08 13.13 46.40
CA SER A 522 3.19 12.42 47.04
C SER A 522 3.96 13.35 47.98
N LEU A 523 4.18 14.61 47.57
CA LEU A 523 4.85 15.62 48.36
C LEU A 523 4.04 16.03 49.59
N GLU A 524 2.74 16.26 49.44
CA GLU A 524 1.82 16.55 50.56
C GLU A 524 1.89 15.44 51.60
N LEU A 525 1.81 14.18 51.16
CA LEU A 525 1.88 13.05 52.07
C LEU A 525 3.24 12.93 52.75
N ALA A 526 4.33 13.20 52.04
CA ALA A 526 5.66 13.27 52.62
C ALA A 526 5.82 14.41 53.63
N LEU A 527 5.16 15.55 53.42
CA LEU A 527 5.13 16.71 54.32
C LEU A 527 4.23 16.53 55.53
N ALA A 528 3.30 15.58 55.50
CA ALA A 528 2.45 15.23 56.65
C ALA A 528 3.19 14.45 57.76
N VAL A 529 4.40 13.95 57.47
CA VAL A 529 5.24 13.19 58.41
C VAL A 529 6.18 14.13 59.19
N PRO A 530 6.48 13.88 60.48
CA PRO A 530 7.41 14.68 61.27
C PRO A 530 8.81 14.83 60.63
N ALA A 531 9.39 16.02 60.74
CA ALA A 531 10.69 16.38 60.15
C ALA A 531 11.84 15.42 60.52
N SER A 532 11.80 14.81 61.71
CA SER A 532 12.82 13.86 62.19
C SER A 532 12.93 12.58 61.37
N CYS A 533 11.88 12.20 60.63
CA CYS A 533 11.80 10.94 59.88
C CYS A 533 11.30 11.15 58.43
N GLN A 534 11.28 12.40 57.98
CA GLN A 534 10.67 12.80 56.71
C GLN A 534 11.51 12.51 55.46
N ILE A 535 12.79 12.16 55.64
CA ILE A 535 13.74 11.93 54.53
C ILE A 535 13.27 10.80 53.62
N GLN A 536 12.73 9.72 54.19
CA GLN A 536 12.30 8.54 53.44
C GLN A 536 11.12 8.81 52.48
N PRO A 537 10.00 9.42 52.91
CA PRO A 537 8.89 9.72 52.00
C PRO A 537 9.24 10.84 51.02
N LEU A 538 10.10 11.79 51.38
CA LEU A 538 10.62 12.78 50.42
C LEU A 538 11.47 12.14 49.33
N ALA A 539 12.33 11.18 49.69
CA ALA A 539 13.06 10.38 48.72
C ALA A 539 12.11 9.59 47.80
N ALA A 540 11.10 8.92 48.37
CA ALA A 540 10.07 8.19 47.61
C ALA A 540 9.35 9.10 46.60
N THR A 541 8.99 10.33 46.99
CA THR A 541 8.37 11.33 46.12
C THR A 541 9.27 11.74 44.96
N PHE A 542 10.54 12.05 45.23
CA PHE A 542 11.52 12.41 44.19
C PHE A 542 11.68 11.28 43.17
N ILE A 543 11.76 10.04 43.65
CA ILE A 543 11.91 8.85 42.81
C ILE A 543 10.67 8.62 41.95
N ASN A 544 9.47 8.72 42.53
CA ASN A 544 8.22 8.58 41.81
C ASN A 544 8.16 9.57 40.64
N ALA A 545 8.57 10.82 40.86
CA ALA A 545 8.67 11.82 39.81
C ALA A 545 9.67 11.45 38.70
N CYS A 546 10.88 11.01 39.05
CA CYS A 546 11.87 10.54 38.07
C CYS A 546 11.38 9.34 37.26
N TYR A 547 10.71 8.40 37.91
CA TYR A 547 10.16 7.19 37.28
C TYR A 547 9.02 7.54 36.30
N MET A 548 8.07 8.37 36.72
CA MET A 548 6.96 8.85 35.87
C MET A 548 7.46 9.65 34.67
N ALA A 549 8.41 10.57 34.86
CA ALA A 549 8.99 11.34 33.77
C ALA A 549 9.67 10.42 32.75
N SER A 550 10.36 9.39 33.22
CA SER A 550 11.05 8.42 32.36
C SER A 550 10.07 7.57 31.54
N ILE A 551 8.95 7.14 32.13
CA ILE A 551 7.94 6.38 31.39
C ILE A 551 7.26 7.23 30.30
N ILE A 552 6.91 8.47 30.62
CA ILE A 552 6.36 9.39 29.60
C ILE A 552 7.35 9.58 28.46
N TYR A 553 8.64 9.78 28.78
CA TYR A 553 9.67 9.91 27.75
C TYR A 553 9.70 8.68 26.82
N VAL A 554 9.63 7.47 27.37
CA VAL A 554 9.56 6.23 26.59
C VAL A 554 8.32 6.21 25.69
N PHE A 555 7.15 6.56 26.22
CA PHE A 555 5.92 6.58 25.42
C PHE A 555 5.98 7.61 24.29
N ILE A 556 6.45 8.83 24.56
CA ILE A 556 6.63 9.87 23.53
C ILE A 556 7.65 9.40 22.49
N TRP A 557 8.75 8.80 22.93
CA TRP A 557 9.80 8.32 22.04
C TRP A 557 9.28 7.20 21.13
N ILE A 558 8.52 6.24 21.67
CA ILE A 558 7.90 5.16 20.91
C ILE A 558 6.95 5.74 19.87
N ASP A 559 6.01 6.59 20.29
CA ASP A 559 4.99 7.19 19.41
C ASP A 559 5.67 7.96 18.26
N ARG A 560 6.57 8.89 18.59
CA ARG A 560 7.22 9.74 17.58
C ARG A 560 8.11 8.97 16.61
N ASN A 561 8.99 8.10 17.11
CA ASN A 561 9.97 7.45 16.22
C ASN A 561 9.37 6.30 15.44
N PHE A 562 8.44 5.55 16.04
CA PHE A 562 7.78 4.45 15.36
C PHE A 562 6.85 4.97 14.26
N ASP A 563 6.03 5.99 14.57
CA ASP A 563 5.13 6.56 13.58
C ASP A 563 5.90 7.27 12.46
N ALA A 564 6.96 8.02 12.79
CA ALA A 564 7.78 8.69 11.78
C ALA A 564 8.45 7.69 10.82
N GLN A 565 9.02 6.59 11.32
CA GLN A 565 9.60 5.56 10.46
C GLN A 565 8.54 4.88 9.59
N ARG A 566 7.36 4.65 10.15
CA ARG A 566 6.26 4.04 9.42
C ARG A 566 5.72 4.97 8.32
N GLN A 567 5.54 6.25 8.62
CA GLN A 567 5.16 7.27 7.64
C GLN A 567 6.21 7.37 6.54
N GLN A 568 7.50 7.43 6.89
CA GLN A 568 8.58 7.46 5.91
C GLN A 568 8.56 6.22 4.99
N ALA A 569 8.29 5.04 5.53
CA ALA A 569 8.15 3.82 4.74
C ALA A 569 6.93 3.87 3.79
N ALA A 570 5.82 4.47 4.25
CA ALA A 570 4.64 4.69 3.42
C ALA A 570 4.91 5.73 2.30
N ASP A 571 5.63 6.81 2.61
CA ASP A 571 5.98 7.87 1.64
C ASP A 571 6.93 7.33 0.55
N ILE A 572 7.95 6.57 0.94
CA ILE A 572 8.86 5.90 -0.01
C ILE A 572 8.06 4.93 -0.90
N TRP A 573 7.09 4.21 -0.32
CA TRP A 573 6.23 3.31 -1.08
C TRP A 573 5.39 4.06 -2.10
N GLN A 574 4.72 5.15 -1.69
CA GLN A 574 3.97 6.03 -2.59
C GLN A 574 4.85 6.54 -3.73
N MET A 575 6.09 6.96 -3.43
CA MET A 575 7.04 7.43 -4.44
C MET A 575 7.37 6.34 -5.46
N ILE A 576 7.62 5.10 -5.02
CA ILE A 576 7.92 3.96 -5.92
C ILE A 576 6.71 3.64 -6.80
N LEU A 577 5.50 3.62 -6.23
CA LEU A 577 4.26 3.38 -6.98
C LEU A 577 4.06 4.42 -8.09
N ASN A 578 4.25 5.70 -7.75
CA ASN A 578 4.08 6.80 -8.70
C ASN A 578 5.13 6.75 -9.81
N ASP A 579 6.39 6.41 -9.49
CA ASP A 579 7.47 6.31 -10.48
C ASP A 579 7.23 5.14 -11.46
N GLN A 580 6.77 3.99 -10.95
CA GLN A 580 6.39 2.85 -11.78
C GLN A 580 5.21 3.16 -12.70
N SER A 581 4.14 3.76 -12.16
CA SER A 581 2.99 4.24 -12.95
C SER A 581 3.42 5.15 -14.10
N ARG A 582 4.32 6.10 -13.81
CA ARG A 582 4.85 7.02 -14.81
C ARG A 582 5.65 6.30 -15.91
N LEU A 583 6.40 5.25 -15.57
CA LEU A 583 7.13 4.44 -16.55
C LEU A 583 6.17 3.62 -17.41
N ASP A 584 5.17 2.98 -16.82
CA ASP A 584 4.16 2.19 -17.53
C ASP A 584 3.37 3.06 -18.52
N HIS A 585 3.02 4.29 -18.12
CA HIS A 585 2.42 5.31 -18.98
C HIS A 585 3.27 5.64 -20.21
N GLN A 586 4.56 5.91 -20.00
CA GLN A 586 5.49 6.25 -21.08
C GLN A 586 5.67 5.09 -22.05
N VAL A 587 5.73 3.85 -21.54
CA VAL A 587 5.83 2.64 -22.35
C VAL A 587 4.55 2.44 -23.16
N ALA A 588 3.36 2.52 -22.55
CA ALA A 588 2.08 2.33 -23.23
C ALA A 588 1.85 3.38 -24.34
N THR A 589 2.19 4.65 -24.08
CA THR A 589 2.09 5.71 -25.09
C THR A 589 3.06 5.45 -26.25
N ARG A 590 4.30 5.05 -25.96
CA ARG A 590 5.31 4.76 -26.97
C ARG A 590 4.95 3.54 -27.81
N GLU A 591 4.42 2.48 -27.19
CA GLU A 591 3.95 1.28 -27.90
C GLU A 591 2.74 1.57 -28.78
N SER A 592 1.78 2.37 -28.30
CA SER A 592 0.60 2.77 -29.09
C SER A 592 0.98 3.45 -30.40
N TRP A 593 1.88 4.44 -30.35
CA TRP A 593 2.38 5.11 -31.56
C TRP A 593 3.26 4.20 -32.44
N GLY A 594 4.01 3.27 -31.82
CA GLY A 594 4.79 2.27 -32.55
C GLY A 594 3.91 1.31 -33.37
N LEU A 595 2.77 0.86 -32.81
CA LEU A 595 1.82 -0.02 -33.47
C LEU A 595 1.06 0.65 -34.62
N LEU A 596 0.71 1.93 -34.48
CA LEU A 596 0.05 2.71 -35.54
C LEU A 596 1.00 3.02 -36.72
N GLY A 597 2.23 3.44 -36.41
CA GLY A 597 3.21 3.90 -37.39
C GLY A 597 2.90 5.28 -37.98
N PRO A 598 3.90 5.91 -38.63
CA PRO A 598 3.82 7.31 -39.06
C PRO A 598 2.72 7.57 -40.10
N SER A 599 2.53 6.66 -41.06
CA SER A 599 1.52 6.85 -42.12
C SER A 599 0.08 6.85 -41.62
N ALA A 600 -0.22 6.12 -40.53
CA ALA A 600 -1.54 6.12 -39.91
C ALA A 600 -1.82 7.45 -39.21
N ARG A 601 -0.81 7.99 -38.54
CA ARG A 601 -0.87 9.30 -37.88
C ARG A 601 -1.11 10.41 -38.90
N ASP A 602 -0.33 10.45 -39.97
CA ASP A 602 -0.45 11.50 -41.01
C ASP A 602 -1.85 11.49 -41.67
N LEU A 603 -2.42 10.30 -41.91
CA LEU A 603 -3.76 10.17 -42.47
C LEU A 603 -4.84 10.67 -41.50
N LEU A 604 -4.76 10.28 -40.22
CA LEU A 604 -5.72 10.72 -39.20
C LEU A 604 -5.62 12.22 -38.95
N GLU A 605 -4.40 12.78 -38.88
CA GLU A 605 -4.17 14.23 -38.72
C GLU A 605 -4.72 15.01 -39.92
N GLY A 606 -4.47 14.53 -41.14
CA GLY A 606 -4.97 15.17 -42.35
C GLY A 606 -6.49 15.10 -42.52
N VAL A 607 -7.15 14.06 -42.02
CA VAL A 607 -8.62 14.02 -41.98
C VAL A 607 -9.17 14.92 -40.86
N ALA A 608 -8.51 14.95 -39.70
CA ALA A 608 -8.89 15.74 -38.54
C ALA A 608 -8.82 17.25 -38.80
N ASP A 609 -7.76 17.73 -39.47
CA ASP A 609 -7.57 19.14 -39.82
C ASP A 609 -8.35 19.57 -41.09
N GLY A 610 -8.87 18.60 -41.84
CA GLY A 610 -9.65 18.79 -43.04
C GLY A 610 -8.83 19.00 -44.32
N SER A 611 -7.52 18.79 -44.28
CA SER A 611 -6.64 18.81 -45.46
C SER A 611 -6.87 17.62 -46.40
N LEU A 612 -7.36 16.49 -45.87
CA LEU A 612 -7.74 15.29 -46.61
C LEU A 612 -9.25 15.10 -46.59
N ALA A 613 -9.83 14.93 -47.78
CA ALA A 613 -11.26 14.72 -47.95
C ALA A 613 -11.60 13.23 -47.87
N VAL A 614 -12.58 12.86 -47.02
CA VAL A 614 -12.95 11.47 -46.74
C VAL A 614 -13.61 10.77 -47.94
N ASP A 615 -14.14 11.56 -48.86
CA ASP A 615 -14.74 11.15 -50.13
C ASP A 615 -13.70 10.94 -51.25
N ASP A 616 -12.44 11.36 -51.06
CA ASP A 616 -11.37 11.11 -52.02
C ASP A 616 -11.07 9.59 -52.12
N PRO A 617 -11.18 8.98 -53.31
CA PRO A 617 -10.84 7.57 -53.53
C PRO A 617 -9.43 7.20 -53.04
N ARG A 618 -8.47 8.12 -53.10
CA ARG A 618 -7.09 7.88 -52.63
C ARG A 618 -7.01 7.77 -51.11
N VAL A 619 -7.76 8.60 -50.38
CA VAL A 619 -7.85 8.56 -48.92
C VAL A 619 -8.51 7.28 -48.45
N ARG A 620 -9.55 6.81 -49.15
CA ARG A 620 -10.24 5.54 -48.85
C ARG A 620 -9.36 4.31 -49.04
N VAL A 621 -8.63 4.24 -50.15
CA VAL A 621 -7.68 3.14 -50.42
C VAL A 621 -6.53 3.15 -49.40
N SER A 622 -6.03 4.34 -49.06
CA SER A 622 -5.00 4.51 -48.03
C SER A 622 -5.48 4.03 -46.66
N ALA A 623 -6.68 4.42 -46.23
CA ALA A 623 -7.29 3.99 -44.98
C ALA A 623 -7.43 2.46 -44.88
N GLY A 624 -7.87 1.80 -45.96
CA GLY A 624 -7.96 0.34 -46.02
C GLY A 624 -6.60 -0.35 -45.93
N THR A 625 -5.59 0.18 -46.63
CA THR A 625 -4.23 -0.38 -46.62
C THR A 625 -3.59 -0.27 -45.23
N ILE A 626 -3.75 0.89 -44.59
CA ILE A 626 -3.23 1.15 -43.24
C ILE A 626 -3.96 0.29 -42.20
N ALA A 627 -5.29 0.14 -42.29
CA ALA A 627 -6.05 -0.73 -41.39
C ALA A 627 -5.58 -2.19 -41.48
N THR A 628 -5.32 -2.70 -42.68
CA THR A 628 -4.78 -4.06 -42.87
C THR A 628 -3.37 -4.20 -42.30
N ALA A 629 -2.50 -3.20 -42.49
CA ALA A 629 -1.16 -3.19 -41.93
C ALA A 629 -1.15 -3.13 -40.39
N ILE A 630 -2.11 -2.42 -39.79
CA ILE A 630 -2.29 -2.36 -38.32
C ILE A 630 -2.81 -3.71 -37.79
N ARG A 631 -3.82 -4.33 -38.45
CA ARG A 631 -4.30 -5.68 -38.09
C ARG A 631 -3.18 -6.72 -38.15
N GLY A 632 -2.34 -6.68 -39.19
CA GLY A 632 -1.18 -7.57 -39.32
C GLY A 632 -0.16 -7.40 -38.18
N ARG A 633 0.13 -6.16 -37.78
CA ARG A 633 1.03 -5.87 -36.64
C ARG A 633 0.47 -6.31 -35.29
N MET A 634 -0.86 -6.34 -35.14
CA MET A 634 -1.55 -6.85 -33.94
C MET A 634 -1.88 -8.35 -34.00
N GLY A 635 -1.50 -9.06 -35.06
CA GLY A 635 -1.85 -10.48 -35.22
C GLY A 635 -3.34 -10.76 -35.47
N LEU A 636 -4.14 -9.73 -35.78
CA LEU A 636 -5.59 -9.78 -36.02
C LEU A 636 -5.93 -9.91 -37.52
N GLY A 637 -5.07 -10.58 -38.30
CA GLY A 637 -5.38 -10.96 -39.68
C GLY A 637 -6.69 -11.75 -39.75
N ALA A 638 -7.44 -11.61 -40.85
CA ALA A 638 -8.77 -12.18 -41.04
C ALA A 638 -8.91 -13.57 -40.41
N ALA A 639 -9.92 -13.70 -39.54
CA ALA A 639 -10.22 -14.86 -38.71
C ALA A 639 -9.58 -16.17 -39.18
N ALA A 640 -8.55 -16.60 -38.43
CA ALA A 640 -8.31 -18.01 -38.21
C ALA A 640 -9.62 -18.63 -37.73
N THR A 641 -10.36 -19.26 -38.64
CA THR A 641 -11.28 -20.31 -38.26
C THR A 641 -10.39 -21.44 -37.74
N PRO A 642 -10.59 -21.91 -36.49
CA PRO A 642 -9.70 -22.90 -35.90
C PRO A 642 -9.90 -24.24 -36.61
N GLY A 643 -9.03 -24.50 -37.58
CA GLY A 643 -8.96 -25.74 -38.34
C GLY A 643 -8.48 -25.50 -39.76
N ILE A 644 -7.27 -25.99 -40.06
CA ILE A 644 -6.64 -26.17 -41.39
C ILE A 644 -5.79 -24.97 -41.86
N ASP A 645 -4.47 -25.07 -41.68
CA ASP A 645 -3.48 -24.40 -42.52
C ASP A 645 -3.69 -24.88 -43.97
N SER A 646 -4.55 -24.20 -44.74
CA SER A 646 -4.78 -24.53 -46.14
C SER A 646 -3.50 -24.20 -46.94
N PRO A 647 -2.94 -25.14 -47.70
CA PRO A 647 -1.80 -24.90 -48.59
C PRO A 647 -2.02 -23.73 -49.55
N PHE A 648 -3.28 -23.43 -49.87
CA PHE A 648 -3.67 -22.32 -50.74
C PHE A 648 -3.36 -20.95 -50.12
N ASN A 649 -3.54 -20.80 -48.81
CA ASN A 649 -3.19 -19.57 -48.10
C ASN A 649 -1.68 -19.37 -48.03
N GLU A 650 -0.89 -20.44 -47.91
CA GLU A 650 0.57 -20.36 -48.00
C GLU A 650 1.02 -19.89 -49.38
N LEU A 651 0.40 -20.42 -50.45
CA LEU A 651 0.66 -20.01 -51.83
C LEU A 651 0.38 -18.51 -52.04
N LEU A 652 -0.78 -18.01 -51.61
CA LEU A 652 -1.13 -16.59 -51.73
C LEU A 652 -0.18 -15.69 -50.92
N THR A 653 0.22 -16.13 -49.73
CA THR A 653 1.18 -15.41 -48.88
C THR A 653 2.54 -15.28 -49.57
N ARG A 654 2.98 -16.32 -50.29
CA ARG A 654 4.25 -16.29 -51.05
C ARG A 654 4.17 -15.47 -52.34
N LEU A 655 3.01 -15.39 -52.97
CA LEU A 655 2.82 -14.60 -54.21
C LEU A 655 2.60 -13.10 -53.94
N SER A 656 2.07 -12.72 -52.77
CA SER A 656 1.78 -11.32 -52.42
C SER A 656 2.99 -10.37 -52.51
N PRO A 657 4.20 -10.71 -52.00
CA PRO A 657 5.39 -9.88 -52.18
C PRO A 657 5.78 -9.68 -53.65
N ILE A 658 5.56 -10.70 -54.49
CA ILE A 658 5.88 -10.67 -55.93
C ILE A 658 4.93 -9.71 -56.65
N ALA A 659 3.63 -9.77 -56.33
CA ALA A 659 2.62 -8.85 -56.85
C ALA A 659 2.94 -7.39 -56.48
N ALA A 660 3.31 -7.16 -55.22
CA ALA A 660 3.72 -5.84 -54.74
C ALA A 660 4.95 -5.30 -55.49
N ARG A 661 5.96 -6.16 -55.74
CA ARG A 661 7.15 -5.79 -56.54
C ARG A 661 6.79 -5.41 -57.98
N LEU A 662 5.81 -6.11 -58.56
CA LEU A 662 5.33 -5.90 -59.92
C LEU A 662 4.23 -4.84 -60.05
N ARG A 663 3.86 -4.17 -58.95
CA ARG A 663 2.78 -3.16 -58.88
C ARG A 663 1.43 -3.67 -59.41
N THR A 664 1.10 -4.93 -59.12
CA THR A 664 -0.18 -5.54 -59.47
C THR A 664 -0.84 -6.13 -58.23
N THR A 665 -2.10 -6.54 -58.34
CA THR A 665 -2.87 -7.17 -57.25
C THR A 665 -3.05 -8.65 -57.54
N ILE A 666 -2.97 -9.47 -56.50
CA ILE A 666 -3.36 -10.88 -56.57
C ILE A 666 -4.62 -11.06 -55.72
N ASP A 667 -5.63 -11.66 -56.34
CA ASP A 667 -6.84 -12.09 -55.65
C ASP A 667 -6.92 -13.62 -55.65
N GLY A 668 -7.36 -14.18 -54.54
CA GLY A 668 -7.32 -15.61 -54.29
C GLY A 668 -8.65 -16.11 -53.78
N ASP A 669 -9.23 -17.10 -54.45
CA ASP A 669 -10.50 -17.70 -54.04
C ASP A 669 -10.40 -19.23 -54.04
N GLU A 670 -10.71 -19.86 -52.91
CA GLU A 670 -10.73 -21.31 -52.76
C GLU A 670 -12.17 -21.80 -52.97
N ILE A 671 -12.48 -22.31 -54.16
CA ILE A 671 -13.86 -22.67 -54.54
C ILE A 671 -14.31 -23.95 -53.84
N THR A 672 -13.37 -24.86 -53.54
CA THR A 672 -13.62 -26.13 -52.85
C THR A 672 -12.47 -26.37 -51.87
N GLN A 673 -12.76 -26.72 -50.62
CA GLN A 673 -11.71 -26.99 -49.62
C GLN A 673 -10.84 -28.16 -50.10
N LEU A 674 -9.55 -27.90 -50.31
CA LEU A 674 -8.59 -28.95 -50.66
C LEU A 674 -8.44 -29.95 -49.51
N MET A 675 -8.75 -31.22 -49.76
CA MET A 675 -8.57 -32.32 -48.80
C MET A 675 -7.08 -32.65 -48.54
N ARG A 676 -6.14 -32.12 -49.33
CA ARG A 676 -4.70 -32.43 -49.26
C ARG A 676 -3.92 -31.35 -48.52
N SER A 677 -3.23 -31.76 -47.45
CA SER A 677 -2.45 -30.91 -46.53
C SER A 677 -1.03 -30.54 -46.99
N ASP A 678 -0.55 -31.08 -48.10
CA ASP A 678 0.83 -30.82 -48.54
C ASP A 678 0.98 -29.36 -49.02
N PRO A 679 2.14 -28.71 -48.90
CA PRO A 679 2.37 -27.38 -49.47
C PRO A 679 2.44 -27.41 -51.00
N TYR A 680 2.27 -26.25 -51.65
CA TYR A 680 2.54 -26.12 -53.10
C TYR A 680 4.05 -26.09 -53.37
N PRO A 681 4.53 -26.77 -54.42
CA PRO A 681 5.96 -26.77 -54.76
C PRO A 681 6.44 -25.36 -55.12
N PRO A 682 7.63 -24.94 -54.65
CA PRO A 682 8.19 -23.61 -54.95
C PRO A 682 8.40 -23.37 -56.46
N GLU A 683 8.59 -24.44 -57.24
CA GLU A 683 8.74 -24.39 -58.69
C GLU A 683 7.46 -23.85 -59.36
N LEU A 684 6.27 -24.19 -58.84
CA LEU A 684 5.00 -23.64 -59.33
C LEU A 684 4.90 -22.14 -59.08
N ILE A 685 5.40 -21.66 -57.94
CA ILE A 685 5.43 -20.24 -57.60
C ILE A 685 6.34 -19.48 -58.57
N ALA A 686 7.50 -20.05 -58.92
CA ALA A 686 8.42 -19.48 -59.89
C ALA A 686 7.81 -19.37 -61.29
N VAL A 687 7.02 -20.37 -61.71
CA VAL A 687 6.26 -20.31 -62.99
C VAL A 687 5.28 -19.15 -63.00
N ILE A 688 4.49 -19.01 -61.92
CA ILE A 688 3.49 -17.94 -61.81
C ILE A 688 4.18 -16.58 -61.82
N GLU A 689 5.28 -16.43 -61.08
CA GLU A 689 6.11 -15.23 -61.08
C GLU A 689 6.61 -14.88 -62.50
N MET A 690 7.16 -15.85 -63.24
CA MET A 690 7.65 -15.64 -64.60
C MET A 690 6.54 -15.16 -65.54
N LEU A 691 5.33 -15.75 -65.45
CA LEU A 691 4.18 -15.35 -66.26
C LEU A 691 3.68 -13.95 -65.89
N MET A 692 3.67 -13.61 -64.60
CA MET A 692 3.35 -12.27 -64.13
C MET A 692 4.34 -11.24 -64.68
N VAL A 693 5.64 -11.52 -64.61
CA VAL A 693 6.68 -10.65 -65.18
C VAL A 693 6.45 -10.44 -66.67
N HIS A 694 6.22 -11.52 -67.43
CA HIS A 694 5.98 -11.43 -68.87
C HIS A 694 4.74 -10.59 -69.21
N CYS A 695 3.65 -10.74 -68.46
CA CYS A 695 2.43 -9.95 -68.66
C CYS A 695 2.65 -8.46 -68.32
N VAL A 696 3.51 -8.13 -67.34
CA VAL A 696 3.87 -6.74 -67.01
C VAL A 696 4.70 -6.15 -68.14
N GLU A 697 5.71 -6.88 -68.64
CA GLU A 697 6.57 -6.43 -69.74
C GLU A 697 5.79 -6.21 -71.05
N ALA A 698 4.77 -7.03 -71.29
CA ALA A 698 3.85 -6.88 -72.42
C ALA A 698 2.77 -5.79 -72.20
N GLY A 699 2.70 -5.16 -71.02
CA GLY A 699 1.86 -4.00 -70.73
C GLY A 699 0.42 -4.30 -70.29
N HIS A 700 0.13 -5.53 -69.85
CA HIS A 700 -1.23 -6.03 -69.66
C HIS A 700 -1.78 -5.96 -68.21
N LEU A 701 -0.97 -5.65 -67.20
CA LEU A 701 -1.28 -5.97 -65.79
C LEU A 701 -1.81 -4.83 -64.88
N VAL A 702 -2.31 -3.72 -65.42
CA VAL A 702 -2.95 -2.67 -64.61
C VAL A 702 -4.20 -2.12 -65.32
N PRO A 703 -5.42 -2.15 -64.70
CA PRO A 703 -5.71 -2.37 -63.27
C PRO A 703 -6.31 -3.74 -62.89
N GLU A 704 -6.36 -4.72 -63.79
CA GLU A 704 -7.23 -5.89 -63.59
C GLU A 704 -6.73 -6.98 -62.63
N GLY A 705 -5.44 -6.97 -62.24
CA GLY A 705 -4.86 -7.95 -61.31
C GLY A 705 -4.81 -9.39 -61.85
N VAL A 706 -4.18 -10.29 -61.10
CA VAL A 706 -4.16 -11.74 -61.37
C VAL A 706 -5.07 -12.44 -60.37
N SER A 707 -5.98 -13.30 -60.85
CA SER A 707 -6.81 -14.10 -59.94
C SER A 707 -6.38 -15.56 -59.95
N VAL A 708 -6.14 -16.11 -58.76
CA VAL A 708 -5.81 -17.53 -58.55
C VAL A 708 -7.01 -18.19 -57.89
N ARG A 709 -7.49 -19.28 -58.47
CA ARG A 709 -8.61 -20.06 -57.95
C ARG A 709 -8.20 -21.51 -57.78
N ALA A 710 -8.50 -22.08 -56.62
CA ALA A 710 -8.28 -23.50 -56.37
C ALA A 710 -9.59 -24.27 -56.51
N LEU A 711 -9.55 -25.36 -57.28
CA LEU A 711 -10.62 -26.35 -57.40
C LEU A 711 -10.06 -27.74 -57.08
N ALA A 712 -10.80 -28.54 -56.31
CA ALA A 712 -10.47 -29.94 -56.09
C ALA A 712 -11.74 -30.79 -56.27
N ASP A 713 -11.66 -31.81 -57.11
CA ASP A 713 -12.70 -32.84 -57.34
C ASP A 713 -12.14 -34.23 -57.00
N GLU A 714 -12.98 -35.26 -56.83
CA GLU A 714 -12.60 -36.60 -56.37
C GLU A 714 -11.51 -37.29 -57.24
N GLU A 715 -11.31 -36.85 -58.48
CA GLU A 715 -10.32 -37.39 -59.42
C GLU A 715 -9.15 -36.44 -59.75
N GLU A 716 -9.25 -35.11 -59.54
CA GLU A 716 -8.20 -34.13 -59.90
C GLU A 716 -8.12 -32.88 -58.98
N ASP A 717 -6.90 -32.44 -58.66
CA ASP A 717 -6.61 -31.17 -57.98
C ASP A 717 -6.15 -30.13 -59.02
N GLU A 718 -6.92 -29.06 -59.22
CA GLU A 718 -6.72 -28.05 -60.27
C GLU A 718 -6.48 -26.65 -59.68
N LEU A 719 -5.46 -25.96 -60.18
CA LEU A 719 -5.23 -24.54 -59.94
C LEU A 719 -5.56 -23.76 -61.21
N ILE A 720 -6.58 -22.92 -61.14
CA ILE A 720 -6.98 -22.03 -62.23
C ILE A 720 -6.38 -20.65 -61.99
N ILE A 721 -5.55 -20.20 -62.91
CA ILE A 721 -4.91 -18.89 -62.86
C ILE A 721 -5.41 -18.08 -64.04
N ILE A 722 -5.95 -16.89 -63.75
CA ILE A 722 -6.49 -16.00 -64.76
C ILE A 722 -5.59 -14.78 -64.85
N PHE A 723 -4.96 -14.63 -66.02
CA PHE A 723 -4.15 -13.48 -66.37
C PHE A 723 -4.95 -12.53 -67.27
N PRO A 724 -4.83 -11.20 -67.11
CA PRO A 724 -5.50 -10.22 -67.96
C PRO A 724 -4.71 -10.02 -69.27
N SER A 725 -4.50 -11.07 -70.04
CA SER A 725 -3.78 -11.05 -71.32
C SER A 725 -4.52 -11.90 -72.35
N ASP A 726 -4.45 -11.51 -73.63
CA ASP A 726 -5.05 -12.23 -74.76
C ASP A 726 -4.04 -13.04 -75.60
N ASN A 727 -2.75 -12.98 -75.25
CA ASN A 727 -1.67 -13.59 -76.03
C ASN A 727 -0.85 -14.61 -75.23
N LEU A 728 -1.34 -15.03 -74.06
CA LEU A 728 -0.59 -15.91 -73.17
C LEU A 728 -0.97 -17.37 -73.48
N VAL A 729 -0.13 -18.08 -74.24
CA VAL A 729 -0.29 -19.51 -74.46
C VAL A 729 0.68 -20.26 -73.57
N MET A 730 0.16 -21.03 -72.61
CA MET A 730 0.97 -21.88 -71.75
C MET A 730 0.87 -23.34 -72.20
N THR A 731 2.01 -24.02 -72.29
CA THR A 731 2.13 -25.46 -72.55
C THR A 731 2.83 -26.10 -71.36
N ASP A 732 2.84 -27.44 -71.27
CA ASP A 732 3.50 -28.17 -70.18
C ASP A 732 4.94 -27.67 -69.95
N VAL A 733 5.27 -27.34 -68.70
CA VAL A 733 6.57 -26.77 -68.33
C VAL A 733 7.33 -27.73 -67.43
N LEU A 734 8.59 -28.00 -67.77
CA LEU A 734 9.54 -28.75 -66.94
C LEU A 734 10.54 -27.77 -66.30
N ILE A 735 10.58 -27.70 -64.97
CA ILE A 735 11.54 -26.88 -64.20
C ILE A 735 12.19 -27.75 -63.13
N GLU A 736 13.53 -27.84 -63.12
CA GLU A 736 14.31 -28.52 -62.08
C GLU A 736 13.72 -29.88 -61.65
N ASP A 737 13.43 -30.74 -62.63
CA ASP A 737 12.84 -32.08 -62.45
C ASP A 737 11.35 -32.12 -62.02
N CYS A 738 10.67 -30.97 -61.99
CA CYS A 738 9.23 -30.85 -61.74
C CYS A 738 8.42 -30.56 -63.01
N TRP A 739 7.49 -31.47 -63.33
CA TRP A 739 6.54 -31.32 -64.44
C TRP A 739 5.28 -30.61 -63.97
N VAL A 740 4.99 -29.44 -64.55
CA VAL A 740 3.74 -28.71 -64.37
C VAL A 740 2.86 -28.96 -65.60
N GLU A 741 1.84 -29.81 -65.44
CA GLU A 741 0.89 -30.18 -66.49
C GLU A 741 -0.19 -29.11 -66.65
N VAL A 742 -0.31 -28.54 -67.85
CA VAL A 742 -1.32 -27.53 -68.19
C VAL A 742 -2.52 -28.26 -68.78
N LEU A 743 -3.60 -28.33 -68.03
CA LEU A 743 -4.82 -29.06 -68.43
C LEU A 743 -5.57 -28.30 -69.55
N ALA A 744 -5.59 -26.97 -69.47
CA ALA A 744 -6.20 -26.12 -70.48
C ALA A 744 -5.62 -24.70 -70.45
N SER A 745 -5.51 -24.07 -71.62
CA SER A 745 -5.23 -22.64 -71.77
C SER A 745 -6.29 -22.05 -72.70
N GLU A 746 -7.24 -21.33 -72.12
CA GLU A 746 -8.39 -20.78 -72.83
C GLU A 746 -8.37 -19.25 -72.81
N HIS A 747 -8.71 -18.65 -73.95
CA HIS A 747 -8.77 -17.20 -74.11
C HIS A 747 -10.23 -16.78 -74.19
N LYS A 748 -10.66 -15.91 -73.26
CA LYS A 748 -12.03 -15.40 -73.24
C LYS A 748 -12.07 -14.02 -72.60
N ASP A 749 -12.74 -13.08 -73.27
CA ASP A 749 -13.05 -11.74 -72.76
C ASP A 749 -11.83 -10.93 -72.26
N GLY A 750 -10.72 -10.89 -73.00
CA GLY A 750 -9.54 -10.10 -72.60
C GLY A 750 -8.59 -10.85 -71.65
N LYS A 751 -8.91 -12.10 -71.31
CA LYS A 751 -8.25 -12.88 -70.25
C LYS A 751 -7.84 -14.25 -70.74
N THR A 752 -6.66 -14.67 -70.30
CA THR A 752 -6.18 -16.03 -70.45
C THR A 752 -6.45 -16.77 -69.15
N ARG A 753 -7.30 -17.79 -69.22
CA ARG A 753 -7.49 -18.77 -68.17
C ARG A 753 -6.51 -19.92 -68.40
N VAL A 754 -5.59 -20.10 -67.48
CA VAL A 754 -4.67 -21.24 -67.45
C VAL A 754 -5.10 -22.18 -66.33
N SER A 755 -5.38 -23.42 -66.68
CA SER A 755 -5.67 -24.50 -65.76
C SER A 755 -4.44 -25.37 -65.61
N VAL A 756 -3.97 -25.54 -64.38
CA VAL A 756 -2.76 -26.29 -64.06
C VAL A 756 -3.10 -27.40 -63.08
N ARG A 757 -2.71 -28.64 -63.39
CA ARG A 757 -2.85 -29.74 -62.43
C ARG A 757 -1.85 -29.57 -61.30
N ARG A 758 -2.29 -29.73 -60.05
CA ARG A 758 -1.41 -29.70 -58.89
C ARG A 758 -0.39 -30.85 -58.98
N PRO A 759 0.93 -30.57 -58.96
CA PRO A 759 1.94 -31.63 -59.03
C PRO A 759 1.90 -32.52 -57.78
N GLN A 760 1.79 -33.84 -57.94
CA GLN A 760 1.72 -34.79 -56.81
C GLN A 760 3.09 -35.07 -56.16
N ALA A 761 4.17 -35.00 -56.95
CA ALA A 761 5.58 -35.00 -56.55
C ALA A 761 6.41 -34.86 -57.84
N CYS A 762 7.47 -34.05 -57.84
CA CYS A 762 8.37 -33.91 -58.99
C CYS A 762 9.04 -35.28 -59.29
N ARG A 763 8.57 -35.99 -60.33
CA ARG A 763 9.19 -37.21 -60.86
C ARG A 763 9.50 -37.02 -62.34
N PRO A 764 10.64 -37.52 -62.84
CA PRO A 764 10.94 -37.52 -64.26
C PRO A 764 10.01 -38.48 -65.00
N ARG A 765 9.47 -38.06 -66.15
CA ARG A 765 8.72 -38.93 -67.07
C ARG A 765 9.73 -39.90 -67.71
N ALA A 766 9.42 -41.19 -67.70
CA ALA A 766 10.21 -42.23 -68.39
C ALA A 766 10.07 -42.12 -69.91
#